data_AF-A0A8K9WNW4-F1
#
_entry.id   AF-A0A8K9WNW4-F1
#
_cell.length_a   1.000
_cell.length_b   1.000
_cell.length_c   1.000
_cell.angle_alpha   90.00
_cell.angle_beta   90.00
_cell.angle_gamma   90.00
#
_symmetry.space_group_name_H-M   'P 1'
#
loop_
_entity.id
_entity.type
_entity.pdbx_description
1 polymer ?
#
loop_
_entity_poly.entity_id
_entity_poly.type
_entity_poly.pdbx_seq_one_letter_code
_entity_poly.pdbx_strand_id
1 'polypeptide(L)'
;MENFILYEEIGTGRKSVVYKGRRKGSINFVAIICSDKSKRHEITNHVRLTHDIKHENVVTFYEWYETSNHLWLVVELCTGGSLESVITQDECLSEDVVREFAIDLVKGLRYIHDAGIVFSDLTPSKILLDGPGTLKYSNFCLSKAEGENLEEFFALVTADETGGGDGKENTSRRNIKSRIQGSPIYCAPEVVKGGDHSISSDLWALGCIFYEMFSGKPPFFSETFSELIELILLQDPPSPRQTGASSCKPTQEFQSLLKGLLQKDPQKRYVPTPFTNSDSWFEDSVVASGLNDISYCIKDLVYTDSDLAVTPIMDNPKVTQTTSLEKLSCLSSEDWRVFLQQLCSSLEAQADKTTTGVRSKLNLLCYLCTIAAHKDTATRLINSELVREGSLPDGLTTCPACLKFKVMRVLGLLASHCTELREETPVTEAVVMFTELIRENFRNSKLKQCLLPPLGELLYLIATQEEKKENPGELWVVPAAAYTVLMRCLREGEELVVNHMVCKMVENVCTPASHYAQGFITAEIGPMLWYLFTHSSVDSLRVSAISALCRITRLSASAFHSVIDKVGLPAILASLVSGISRVQQHILTMFSAMLASGAHAQLHRLVQERDFVVKIMRSLESPSSVIRAKAFLVLLQVLCSNRDMLLLCCNSRLVMYIERDIRQATPGKELQSTNEYLSKCLHLLIRHVVLQLPAILDDMLSALGSIVGRKHPSTVQAKQLKQSVPMMTVVLHLLTSQVTLPTVLQYVTNTSHITSIDASETSLGSAIGQAGSEELIRNTLSAVEAITQHPALLTPHHCPVSRVLVPNLLSPMEWRIVSLRVLSEITLLLLSQEAVEEGERRERECNSSTGRLLTLITEALLPQYESLLLEPDPIPVYALKLLVALTEHSSPVNSLVRDSRILPVVFQVMAEHQDNILGGTMQKAMALLSNLTGQKDVDLQPFYQQGLVEVVCSVFSEAAVLYVEREERPGRKNSHDLLLSLLDTLHNVLTSTSRVVRIALQVSESQGETQAAEDLLLINKPLTQLTSLLIQMLPCEDVEVYEETSQCLSLLMQLYGGDSPDSLSPLNLQSLSHALQLQTQPKQHRLLLRIIKRLVSREPSHLYSIVCYHTS
;
A
#
# COMPACT_ATOMS: atom_id res chain seq x y z
N MET A 1 38.02 2.59 2.29
CA MET A 1 37.85 2.34 3.74
C MET A 1 37.92 3.56 4.64
N GLU A 2 38.68 4.62 4.32
CA GLU A 2 38.81 5.82 5.18
C GLU A 2 37.48 6.53 5.49
N ASN A 3 36.48 6.37 4.62
CA ASN A 3 35.14 6.94 4.75
C ASN A 3 34.22 6.21 5.75
N PHE A 4 34.68 5.13 6.39
CA PHE A 4 33.85 4.31 7.29
C PHE A 4 34.45 4.23 8.70
N ILE A 5 33.56 4.10 9.68
CA ILE A 5 33.89 3.76 11.07
C ILE A 5 33.44 2.32 11.29
N LEU A 6 34.36 1.46 11.73
CA LEU A 6 34.06 0.08 12.09
C LEU A 6 33.70 0.01 13.57
N TYR A 7 32.74 -0.84 13.90
CA TYR A 7 32.27 -1.12 15.25
C TYR A 7 32.51 -2.61 15.58
N GLU A 8 31.54 -3.27 16.23
CA GLU A 8 31.60 -4.67 16.61
C GLU A 8 31.63 -5.62 15.40
N GLU A 9 32.25 -6.78 15.62
CA GLU A 9 32.12 -7.95 14.77
C GLU A 9 30.71 -8.52 14.92
N ILE A 10 30.03 -8.75 13.79
CA ILE A 10 28.65 -9.26 13.74
C ILE A 10 28.55 -10.63 13.07
N GLY A 11 29.64 -11.12 12.46
CA GLY A 11 29.67 -12.45 11.85
C GLY A 11 31.08 -12.86 11.42
N THR A 12 31.33 -14.16 11.44
CA THR A 12 32.60 -14.75 10.99
C THR A 12 32.37 -15.87 10.00
N GLY A 13 33.21 -15.91 8.97
CA GLY A 13 33.22 -16.96 7.97
C GLY A 13 34.64 -17.43 7.69
N ARG A 14 34.77 -18.50 6.90
CA ARG A 14 36.09 -19.03 6.52
C ARG A 14 36.91 -17.95 5.80
N LYS A 15 37.96 -17.40 6.43
CA LYS A 15 38.79 -16.30 5.91
C LYS A 15 38.04 -14.98 5.64
N SER A 16 36.92 -14.74 6.33
CA SER A 16 36.17 -13.48 6.25
C SER A 16 35.62 -13.10 7.61
N VAL A 17 35.59 -11.80 7.93
CA VAL A 17 34.99 -11.25 9.14
C VAL A 17 34.05 -10.11 8.74
N VAL A 18 32.86 -10.06 9.33
CA VAL A 18 31.85 -9.04 9.05
C VAL A 18 31.75 -8.10 10.24
N TYR A 19 31.93 -6.81 10.00
CA TYR A 19 31.82 -5.75 11.00
C TYR A 19 30.59 -4.92 10.74
N LYS A 20 29.96 -4.44 11.81
CA LYS A 20 29.05 -3.30 11.71
C LYS A 20 29.86 -2.05 11.41
N GLY A 21 29.41 -1.25 10.47
CA GLY A 21 30.06 -0.02 10.04
C GLY A 21 29.09 1.15 9.97
N ARG A 22 29.64 2.37 9.92
CA ARG A 22 28.88 3.60 9.61
C ARG A 22 29.68 4.48 8.67
N ARG A 23 29.01 5.04 7.66
CA ARG A 23 29.64 6.03 6.76
C ARG A 23 29.90 7.33 7.54
N LYS A 24 31.14 7.83 7.51
CA LYS A 24 31.51 9.11 8.14
C LYS A 24 30.68 10.24 7.54
N GLY A 25 30.22 11.16 8.40
CA GLY A 25 29.32 12.24 8.00
C GLY A 25 27.86 11.83 7.79
N SER A 26 27.50 10.56 8.00
CA SER A 26 26.12 10.05 7.87
C SER A 26 25.72 9.21 9.09
N ILE A 27 24.41 9.05 9.30
CA ILE A 27 23.83 8.11 10.28
C ILE A 27 23.55 6.73 9.68
N ASN A 28 23.93 6.49 8.42
CA ASN A 28 23.68 5.23 7.72
C ASN A 28 24.65 4.15 8.19
N PHE A 29 24.11 3.12 8.83
CA PHE A 29 24.83 1.91 9.20
C PHE A 29 24.89 0.93 8.03
N VAL A 30 25.99 0.19 7.94
CA VAL A 30 26.32 -0.76 6.86
C VAL A 30 26.96 -2.01 7.45
N ALA A 31 26.93 -3.12 6.73
CA ALA A 31 27.77 -4.28 7.01
C ALA A 31 29.04 -4.19 6.16
N ILE A 32 30.20 -4.37 6.80
CA ILE A 32 31.52 -4.31 6.16
C ILE A 32 32.18 -5.67 6.26
N ILE A 33 32.24 -6.37 5.14
CA ILE A 33 32.83 -7.70 5.02
C ILE A 33 34.31 -7.54 4.67
N CYS A 34 35.19 -7.92 5.60
CA CYS A 34 36.63 -8.00 5.42
C CYS A 34 37.02 -9.43 5.03
N SER A 35 37.58 -9.63 3.84
CA SER A 35 38.00 -10.94 3.33
C SER A 35 39.47 -10.96 2.96
N ASP A 36 40.10 -12.12 3.11
CA ASP A 36 41.45 -12.39 2.62
C ASP A 36 41.50 -12.24 1.08
N LYS A 37 42.61 -11.72 0.54
CA LYS A 37 42.79 -11.55 -0.93
C LYS A 37 42.66 -12.84 -1.72
N SER A 38 42.92 -13.99 -1.10
CA SER A 38 42.69 -15.31 -1.71
C SER A 38 41.23 -15.61 -2.06
N LYS A 39 40.29 -14.72 -1.66
CA LYS A 39 38.88 -14.73 -2.04
C LYS A 39 38.47 -13.73 -3.14
N ARG A 40 39.43 -13.22 -3.91
CA ARG A 40 39.12 -12.20 -4.93
C ARG A 40 38.04 -12.65 -5.89
N HIS A 41 38.14 -13.86 -6.41
CA HIS A 41 37.19 -14.37 -7.41
C HIS A 41 35.76 -14.41 -6.86
N GLU A 42 35.56 -14.83 -5.62
CA GLU A 42 34.25 -14.83 -4.96
C GLU A 42 33.71 -13.40 -4.78
N ILE A 43 34.56 -12.46 -4.31
CA ILE A 43 34.14 -11.07 -4.07
C ILE A 43 33.87 -10.34 -5.38
N THR A 44 34.72 -10.50 -6.40
CA THR A 44 34.51 -9.93 -7.73
C THR A 44 33.24 -10.48 -8.37
N ASN A 45 32.96 -11.77 -8.20
CA ASN A 45 31.72 -12.38 -8.68
C ASN A 45 30.49 -11.80 -7.97
N HIS A 46 30.55 -11.63 -6.66
CA HIS A 46 29.49 -10.98 -5.91
C HIS A 46 29.22 -9.56 -6.43
N VAL A 47 30.27 -8.73 -6.50
CA VAL A 47 30.14 -7.32 -6.91
C VAL A 47 29.56 -7.18 -8.31
N ARG A 48 30.04 -7.95 -9.30
CA ARG A 48 29.56 -7.83 -10.69
C ARG A 48 28.08 -8.20 -10.83
N LEU A 49 27.59 -9.15 -10.04
CA LEU A 49 26.22 -9.63 -10.11
C LEU A 49 25.26 -8.70 -9.37
N THR A 50 25.69 -8.09 -8.26
CA THR A 50 24.82 -7.28 -7.39
C THR A 50 24.93 -5.77 -7.60
N HIS A 51 25.81 -5.29 -8.49
CA HIS A 51 26.07 -3.85 -8.67
C HIS A 51 24.79 -3.05 -8.99
N ASP A 52 23.97 -3.57 -9.90
CA ASP A 52 22.76 -2.91 -10.39
C ASP A 52 21.46 -3.47 -9.77
N ILE A 53 21.57 -4.47 -8.90
CA ILE A 53 20.43 -5.09 -8.23
C ILE A 53 19.92 -4.18 -7.11
N LYS A 54 18.63 -3.82 -7.19
CA LYS A 54 17.92 -3.08 -6.14
C LYS A 54 16.54 -3.69 -5.90
N HIS A 55 16.41 -4.44 -4.81
CA HIS A 55 15.17 -5.14 -4.46
C HIS A 55 15.01 -5.25 -2.94
N GLU A 56 13.77 -5.27 -2.44
CA GLU A 56 13.50 -5.31 -0.99
C GLU A 56 14.07 -6.58 -0.33
N ASN A 57 13.94 -7.73 -1.02
CA ASN A 57 14.42 -9.03 -0.57
C ASN A 57 15.85 -9.38 -1.05
N VAL A 58 16.69 -8.42 -1.45
CA VAL A 58 18.09 -8.68 -1.78
C VAL A 58 18.98 -7.66 -1.07
N VAL A 59 20.05 -8.12 -0.42
CA VAL A 59 20.99 -7.24 0.29
C VAL A 59 21.63 -6.27 -0.68
N THR A 60 21.45 -4.97 -0.44
CA THR A 60 21.94 -3.92 -1.33
C THR A 60 23.47 -3.83 -1.27
N PHE A 61 24.12 -3.86 -2.44
CA PHE A 61 25.54 -3.53 -2.58
C PHE A 61 25.75 -2.01 -2.56
N TYR A 62 26.78 -1.54 -1.84
CA TYR A 62 27.15 -0.12 -1.84
C TYR A 62 28.49 0.13 -2.51
N GLU A 63 29.57 -0.38 -1.93
CA GLU A 63 30.93 -0.06 -2.34
C GLU A 63 31.86 -1.25 -2.03
N TRP A 64 32.99 -1.36 -2.72
CA TRP A 64 34.05 -2.29 -2.34
C TRP A 64 35.41 -1.61 -2.44
N TYR A 65 36.38 -2.08 -1.65
CA TYR A 65 37.72 -1.56 -1.57
C TYR A 65 38.73 -2.69 -1.50
N GLU A 66 39.93 -2.41 -1.99
CA GLU A 66 41.10 -3.25 -1.76
C GLU A 66 42.14 -2.49 -0.95
N THR A 67 42.70 -3.13 0.08
CA THR A 67 43.87 -2.63 0.81
C THR A 67 45.08 -3.52 0.55
N SER A 68 46.21 -3.26 1.22
CA SER A 68 47.43 -4.07 1.06
C SER A 68 47.19 -5.56 1.34
N ASN A 69 46.36 -5.89 2.33
CA ASN A 69 46.20 -7.27 2.83
C ASN A 69 44.77 -7.84 2.72
N HIS A 70 43.75 -7.00 2.47
CA HIS A 70 42.35 -7.44 2.55
C HIS A 70 41.49 -6.83 1.43
N LEU A 71 40.41 -7.54 1.08
CA LEU A 71 39.29 -7.06 0.29
C LEU A 71 38.16 -6.67 1.23
N TRP A 72 37.54 -5.51 0.99
CA TRP A 72 36.48 -4.97 1.81
C TRP A 72 35.24 -4.77 0.95
N LEU A 73 34.14 -5.35 1.37
CA LEU A 73 32.86 -5.25 0.68
C LEU A 73 31.85 -4.60 1.63
N VAL A 74 31.24 -3.50 1.19
CA VAL A 74 30.29 -2.70 1.96
C VAL A 74 28.90 -2.91 1.41
N VAL A 75 28.01 -3.43 2.25
CA VAL A 75 26.64 -3.80 1.89
C VAL A 75 25.64 -3.33 2.96
N GLU A 76 24.36 -3.48 2.68
CA GLU A 76 23.27 -3.25 3.62
C GLU A 76 23.43 -4.05 4.93
N LEU A 77 23.12 -3.41 6.06
CA LEU A 77 23.15 -4.05 7.37
C LEU A 77 21.80 -4.69 7.70
N CYS A 78 21.77 -6.01 7.78
CA CYS A 78 20.62 -6.78 8.27
C CYS A 78 20.84 -7.13 9.76
N THR A 79 20.02 -6.58 10.66
CA THR A 79 20.20 -6.72 12.11
C THR A 79 19.48 -7.90 12.75
N GLY A 80 18.59 -8.59 12.00
CA GLY A 80 17.80 -9.72 12.49
C GLY A 80 18.51 -11.07 12.46
N GLY A 81 19.78 -11.12 12.02
CA GLY A 81 20.55 -12.35 11.92
C GLY A 81 20.24 -13.15 10.64
N SER A 82 20.66 -14.42 10.61
CA SER A 82 20.39 -15.33 9.48
C SER A 82 19.15 -16.19 9.73
N LEU A 83 18.51 -16.65 8.66
CA LEU A 83 17.39 -17.58 8.75
C LEU A 83 17.80 -18.89 9.44
N GLU A 84 19.04 -19.35 9.25
CA GLU A 84 19.61 -20.50 9.98
C GLU A 84 19.57 -20.29 11.50
N SER A 85 19.91 -19.08 11.96
CA SER A 85 19.87 -18.73 13.39
C SER A 85 18.45 -18.73 13.92
N VAL A 86 17.47 -18.26 13.14
CA VAL A 86 16.04 -18.27 13.50
C VAL A 86 15.53 -19.70 13.64
N ILE A 87 15.76 -20.55 12.64
CA ILE A 87 15.33 -21.97 12.68
C ILE A 87 15.97 -22.70 13.86
N THR A 88 17.24 -22.42 14.16
CA THR A 88 17.95 -23.04 15.29
C THR A 88 17.40 -22.59 16.65
N GLN A 89 16.95 -21.33 16.77
CA GLN A 89 16.41 -20.78 18.02
C GLN A 89 14.99 -21.27 18.30
N ASP A 90 14.13 -21.27 17.27
CA ASP A 90 12.71 -21.59 17.41
C ASP A 90 12.42 -23.09 17.27
N GLU A 91 13.42 -23.88 16.89
CA GLU A 91 13.36 -25.31 16.52
C GLU A 91 12.47 -25.61 15.30
N CYS A 92 11.29 -25.00 15.18
CA CYS A 92 10.40 -25.05 14.03
C CYS A 92 9.50 -23.81 13.96
N LEU A 93 9.13 -23.39 12.76
CA LEU A 93 8.24 -22.24 12.54
C LEU A 93 6.80 -22.68 12.28
N SER A 94 5.84 -21.84 12.68
CA SER A 94 4.43 -22.04 12.35
C SER A 94 4.21 -21.87 10.84
N GLU A 95 3.23 -22.57 10.27
CA GLU A 95 2.99 -22.51 8.83
C GLU A 95 2.70 -21.09 8.33
N ASP A 96 2.07 -20.25 9.15
CA ASP A 96 1.80 -18.85 8.79
C ASP A 96 3.09 -18.03 8.69
N VAL A 97 4.04 -18.21 9.63
CA VAL A 97 5.36 -17.55 9.55
C VAL A 97 6.16 -18.10 8.38
N VAL A 98 6.10 -19.41 8.13
CA VAL A 98 6.71 -20.05 6.96
C VAL A 98 6.16 -19.45 5.67
N ARG A 99 4.84 -19.17 5.60
CA ARG A 99 4.19 -18.53 4.44
C ARG A 99 4.69 -17.10 4.23
N GLU A 100 4.70 -16.27 5.26
CA GLU A 100 5.21 -14.89 5.18
C GLU A 100 6.67 -14.86 4.67
N PHE A 101 7.51 -15.70 5.26
CA PHE A 101 8.91 -15.86 4.84
C PHE A 101 9.04 -16.41 3.42
N ALA A 102 8.19 -17.36 3.04
CA ALA A 102 8.19 -17.94 1.71
C ALA A 102 7.82 -16.89 0.63
N ILE A 103 6.91 -15.95 0.92
CA ILE A 103 6.56 -14.87 -0.01
C ILE A 103 7.78 -13.99 -0.31
N ASP A 104 8.49 -13.55 0.73
CA ASP A 104 9.73 -12.76 0.58
C ASP A 104 10.78 -13.50 -0.24
N LEU A 105 10.96 -14.79 0.05
CA LEU A 105 11.93 -15.62 -0.65
C LEU A 105 11.55 -15.82 -2.13
N VAL A 106 10.29 -16.05 -2.46
CA VAL A 106 9.87 -16.22 -3.85
C VAL A 106 10.00 -14.91 -4.62
N LYS A 107 9.59 -13.78 -4.04
CA LYS A 107 9.75 -12.44 -4.66
C LYS A 107 11.21 -12.16 -5.00
N GLY A 108 12.09 -12.31 -4.01
CA GLY A 108 13.52 -12.06 -4.18
C GLY A 108 14.16 -12.99 -5.21
N LEU A 109 13.85 -14.29 -5.17
CA LEU A 109 14.42 -15.27 -6.10
C LEU A 109 13.96 -15.04 -7.53
N ARG A 110 12.67 -14.71 -7.72
CA ARG A 110 12.12 -14.37 -9.02
C ARG A 110 12.83 -13.15 -9.61
N TYR A 111 13.02 -12.09 -8.82
CA TYR A 111 13.75 -10.91 -9.28
C TYR A 111 15.19 -11.24 -9.71
N ILE A 112 15.87 -12.13 -8.97
CA ILE A 112 17.22 -12.61 -9.31
C ILE A 112 17.20 -13.40 -10.64
N HIS A 113 16.21 -14.28 -10.82
CA HIS A 113 16.05 -15.08 -12.04
C HIS A 113 15.67 -14.22 -13.26
N ASP A 114 14.78 -13.25 -13.10
CA ASP A 114 14.37 -12.30 -14.14
C ASP A 114 15.54 -11.40 -14.59
N ALA A 115 16.52 -11.16 -13.70
CA ALA A 115 17.78 -10.50 -14.03
C ALA A 115 18.81 -11.42 -14.72
N GLY A 116 18.46 -12.68 -15.03
CA GLY A 116 19.31 -13.65 -15.70
C GLY A 116 20.39 -14.28 -14.80
N ILE A 117 20.19 -14.28 -13.47
CA ILE A 117 21.16 -14.78 -12.48
C ILE A 117 20.62 -16.07 -11.85
N VAL A 118 21.47 -17.09 -11.72
CA VAL A 118 21.18 -18.32 -10.97
C VAL A 118 21.93 -18.27 -9.63
N PHE A 119 21.20 -18.37 -8.52
CA PHE A 119 21.78 -18.19 -7.18
C PHE A 119 22.77 -19.31 -6.83
N SER A 120 22.47 -20.55 -7.25
CA SER A 120 23.34 -21.75 -7.28
C SER A 120 23.77 -22.33 -5.93
N ASP A 121 23.82 -21.56 -4.84
CA ASP A 121 24.18 -22.07 -3.51
C ASP A 121 23.25 -21.49 -2.44
N LEU A 122 21.96 -21.79 -2.58
CA LEU A 122 20.89 -21.30 -1.72
C LEU A 122 20.82 -22.11 -0.42
N THR A 123 21.03 -21.45 0.72
CA THR A 123 21.02 -22.05 2.07
C THR A 123 20.44 -21.07 3.10
N PRO A 124 19.92 -21.53 4.24
CA PRO A 124 19.39 -20.64 5.30
C PRO A 124 20.43 -19.65 5.85
N SER A 125 21.71 -20.03 5.89
CA SER A 125 22.81 -19.15 6.35
C SER A 125 23.05 -17.93 5.46
N LYS A 126 22.56 -17.96 4.21
CA LYS A 126 22.70 -16.87 3.23
C LYS A 126 21.44 -16.03 3.06
N ILE A 127 20.41 -16.30 3.86
CA ILE A 127 19.20 -15.49 3.92
C ILE A 127 19.26 -14.74 5.24
N LEU A 128 19.19 -13.40 5.19
CA LEU A 128 19.27 -12.53 6.36
C LEU A 128 17.92 -11.88 6.65
N LEU A 129 17.66 -11.58 7.93
CA LEU A 129 16.50 -10.81 8.36
C LEU A 129 16.92 -9.36 8.64
N ASP A 130 16.16 -8.40 8.12
CA ASP A 130 16.32 -6.99 8.49
C ASP A 130 15.59 -6.65 9.80
N GLY A 131 15.73 -5.41 10.29
CA GLY A 131 15.13 -4.98 11.57
C GLY A 131 13.59 -5.09 11.62
N PRO A 132 12.88 -4.78 10.52
CA PRO A 132 11.43 -5.02 10.38
C PRO A 132 10.98 -6.49 10.27
N GLY A 133 11.89 -7.43 10.00
CA GLY A 133 11.56 -8.86 9.83
C GLY A 133 11.46 -9.36 8.39
N THR A 134 11.92 -8.57 7.41
CA THR A 134 11.92 -8.92 5.97
C THR A 134 13.11 -9.83 5.64
N LEU A 135 12.89 -10.90 4.89
CA LEU A 135 13.97 -11.78 4.44
C LEU A 135 14.69 -11.24 3.19
N LYS A 136 16.01 -11.34 3.20
CA LYS A 136 16.89 -10.85 2.13
C LYS A 136 17.93 -11.88 1.71
N TYR A 137 18.04 -12.14 0.41
CA TYR A 137 19.13 -12.91 -0.17
C TYR A 137 20.46 -12.17 -0.02
N SER A 138 21.47 -12.87 0.48
CA SER A 138 22.83 -12.37 0.66
C SER A 138 23.85 -13.32 0.03
N ASN A 139 25.10 -12.87 -0.15
CA ASN A 139 26.22 -13.73 -0.54
C ASN A 139 26.10 -14.43 -1.92
N PHE A 140 26.18 -13.62 -2.98
CA PHE A 140 26.25 -14.04 -4.39
C PHE A 140 27.64 -14.54 -4.86
N CYS A 141 28.51 -14.96 -3.94
CA CYS A 141 29.88 -15.35 -4.28
C CYS A 141 29.98 -16.55 -5.25
N LEU A 142 29.02 -17.47 -5.18
CA LEU A 142 28.94 -18.68 -6.01
C LEU A 142 27.79 -18.64 -7.04
N SER A 143 27.11 -17.50 -7.15
CA SER A 143 26.07 -17.29 -8.16
C SER A 143 26.70 -17.12 -9.54
N LYS A 144 25.91 -17.31 -10.60
CA LYS A 144 26.38 -17.19 -11.98
C LYS A 144 25.30 -16.60 -12.88
N ALA A 145 25.70 -16.00 -13.99
CA ALA A 145 24.74 -15.68 -15.04
C ALA A 145 24.23 -16.98 -15.70
N GLU A 146 23.00 -16.96 -16.21
CA GLU A 146 22.43 -18.12 -16.89
C GLU A 146 23.30 -18.52 -18.10
N GLY A 147 23.67 -19.81 -18.17
CA GLY A 147 24.56 -20.35 -19.21
C GLY A 147 26.06 -20.08 -19.01
N GLU A 148 26.46 -19.40 -17.94
CA GLU A 148 27.88 -19.12 -17.66
C GLU A 148 28.60 -20.31 -16.99
N ASN A 149 29.87 -20.51 -17.35
CA ASN A 149 30.77 -21.43 -16.66
C ASN A 149 31.57 -20.69 -15.57
N LEU A 150 31.15 -20.85 -14.31
CA LEU A 150 31.80 -20.18 -13.18
C LEU A 150 33.26 -20.63 -12.97
N GLU A 151 33.61 -21.87 -13.36
CA GLU A 151 35.00 -22.37 -13.28
C GLU A 151 35.94 -21.56 -14.20
N GLU A 152 35.47 -21.22 -15.40
CA GLU A 152 36.22 -20.39 -16.37
C GLU A 152 36.36 -18.96 -15.87
N PHE A 153 35.30 -18.37 -15.33
CA PHE A 153 35.36 -17.03 -14.75
C PHE A 153 36.38 -16.96 -13.59
N PHE A 154 36.35 -17.92 -12.65
CA PHE A 154 37.32 -17.95 -11.55
C PHE A 154 38.75 -18.17 -12.05
N ALA A 155 38.94 -18.95 -13.12
CA ALA A 155 40.25 -19.12 -13.74
C ALA A 155 40.77 -17.82 -14.38
N LEU A 156 39.91 -17.05 -15.05
CA LEU A 156 40.25 -15.75 -15.64
C LEU A 156 40.68 -14.74 -14.58
N VAL A 157 39.91 -14.60 -13.50
CA VAL A 157 40.25 -13.69 -12.39
C VAL A 157 41.59 -14.09 -11.74
N THR A 158 41.90 -15.39 -11.70
CA THR A 158 43.18 -15.89 -11.16
C THR A 158 44.35 -15.62 -12.11
N ALA A 159 44.12 -15.65 -13.42
CA ALA A 159 45.14 -15.40 -14.44
C ALA A 159 45.59 -13.93 -14.47
N ASP A 160 44.65 -12.99 -14.29
CA ASP A 160 44.93 -11.55 -14.24
C ASP A 160 45.85 -11.15 -13.06
N GLU A 161 45.86 -11.94 -11.97
CA GLU A 161 46.72 -11.67 -10.81
C GLU A 161 48.15 -12.24 -10.96
N THR A 162 48.32 -13.37 -11.65
CA THR A 162 49.54 -14.17 -11.55
C THR A 162 50.58 -13.90 -12.63
N GLY A 163 50.32 -12.98 -13.58
CA GLY A 163 51.33 -12.49 -14.52
C GLY A 163 52.09 -13.62 -15.24
N GLY A 164 51.40 -14.37 -16.09
CA GLY A 164 52.00 -15.26 -17.11
C GLY A 164 53.21 -16.09 -16.66
N GLY A 165 53.00 -17.07 -15.77
CA GLY A 165 54.02 -18.05 -15.39
C GLY A 165 53.53 -19.49 -15.59
N ASP A 166 54.08 -20.18 -16.59
CA ASP A 166 53.82 -21.58 -16.95
C ASP A 166 54.10 -22.57 -15.80
N GLY A 167 53.19 -23.54 -15.57
CA GLY A 167 53.57 -24.82 -14.94
C GLY A 167 52.63 -25.50 -13.94
N LYS A 168 51.38 -25.06 -13.69
CA LYS A 168 50.44 -25.76 -12.77
C LYS A 168 48.96 -25.76 -13.18
N GLU A 169 48.63 -25.96 -14.46
CA GLU A 169 47.23 -25.91 -14.94
C GLU A 169 46.29 -26.95 -14.24
N ASN A 170 46.74 -28.19 -14.01
CA ASN A 170 45.88 -29.25 -13.47
C ASN A 170 45.59 -29.13 -11.96
N THR A 171 46.51 -28.58 -11.17
CA THR A 171 46.30 -28.38 -9.72
C THR A 171 45.43 -27.15 -9.45
N SER A 172 45.57 -26.10 -10.26
CA SER A 172 44.72 -24.90 -10.17
C SER A 172 43.27 -25.20 -10.54
N ARG A 173 42.99 -25.97 -11.61
CA ARG A 173 41.62 -26.37 -11.98
C ARG A 173 40.92 -27.23 -10.92
N ARG A 174 41.60 -28.21 -10.32
CA ARG A 174 41.03 -29.02 -9.21
C ARG A 174 40.71 -28.17 -7.98
N ASN A 175 41.57 -27.21 -7.65
CA ASN A 175 41.34 -26.30 -6.54
C ASN A 175 40.15 -25.35 -6.81
N ILE A 176 39.96 -24.87 -8.04
CA ILE A 176 38.82 -24.03 -8.43
C ILE A 176 37.51 -24.82 -8.32
N LYS A 177 37.45 -26.04 -8.86
CA LYS A 177 36.27 -26.91 -8.76
C LYS A 177 35.85 -27.19 -7.32
N SER A 178 36.81 -27.39 -6.42
CA SER A 178 36.53 -27.57 -4.99
C SER A 178 36.02 -26.31 -4.27
N ARG A 179 36.27 -25.11 -4.81
CA ARG A 179 35.79 -23.83 -4.26
C ARG A 179 34.37 -23.48 -4.69
N ILE A 180 33.93 -24.04 -5.82
CA ILE A 180 32.60 -23.78 -6.41
C ILE A 180 31.55 -24.77 -5.86
N GLN A 181 31.97 -25.82 -5.14
CA GLN A 181 31.03 -26.74 -4.49
C GLN A 181 30.35 -26.06 -3.29
N GLY A 182 29.08 -25.72 -3.47
CA GLY A 182 28.18 -25.23 -2.42
C GLY A 182 27.75 -26.34 -1.44
N SER A 183 26.71 -26.06 -0.65
CA SER A 183 26.19 -27.05 0.31
C SER A 183 25.51 -28.23 -0.41
N PRO A 184 25.92 -29.48 -0.15
CA PRO A 184 25.33 -30.64 -0.81
C PRO A 184 23.91 -30.97 -0.32
N ILE A 185 23.51 -30.43 0.85
CA ILE A 185 22.21 -30.71 1.49
C ILE A 185 21.03 -30.17 0.68
N TYR A 186 21.20 -29.00 0.05
CA TYR A 186 20.16 -28.32 -0.73
C TYR A 186 20.33 -28.52 -2.23
N CYS A 187 21.26 -29.39 -2.64
CA CYS A 187 21.62 -29.60 -4.03
C CYS A 187 20.57 -30.44 -4.76
N ALA A 188 20.15 -29.99 -5.94
CA ALA A 188 19.11 -30.66 -6.73
C ALA A 188 19.62 -32.00 -7.33
N PRO A 189 18.74 -33.01 -7.54
CA PRO A 189 19.13 -34.33 -8.03
C PRO A 189 19.90 -34.31 -9.36
N GLU A 190 19.55 -33.40 -10.27
CA GLU A 190 20.22 -33.22 -11.55
C GLU A 190 21.63 -32.65 -11.41
N VAL A 191 21.87 -31.78 -10.42
CA VAL A 191 23.19 -31.19 -10.14
C VAL A 191 24.09 -32.22 -9.46
N VAL A 192 23.54 -33.01 -8.52
CA VAL A 192 24.25 -34.12 -7.88
C VAL A 192 24.72 -35.17 -8.90
N LYS A 193 23.98 -35.37 -10.00
CA LYS A 193 24.37 -36.25 -11.12
C LYS A 193 25.45 -35.64 -12.03
N GLY A 194 25.91 -34.43 -11.75
CA GLY A 194 26.91 -33.71 -12.54
C GLY A 194 26.34 -32.77 -13.60
N GLY A 195 25.04 -32.46 -13.55
CA GLY A 195 24.44 -31.38 -14.34
C GLY A 195 24.78 -29.99 -13.80
N ASP A 196 24.54 -28.95 -14.59
CA ASP A 196 24.75 -27.56 -14.19
C ASP A 196 23.61 -27.02 -13.33
N HIS A 197 23.94 -26.10 -12.42
CA HIS A 197 22.93 -25.30 -11.72
C HIS A 197 22.10 -24.48 -12.71
N SER A 198 20.80 -24.45 -12.46
CA SER A 198 19.76 -23.77 -13.26
C SER A 198 18.71 -23.13 -12.35
N ILE A 199 17.82 -22.31 -12.92
CA ILE A 199 16.63 -21.77 -12.25
C ILE A 199 15.84 -22.88 -11.53
N SER A 200 15.64 -24.02 -12.20
CA SER A 200 14.92 -25.16 -11.60
C SER A 200 15.66 -25.73 -10.38
N SER A 201 17.00 -25.74 -10.38
CA SER A 201 17.76 -26.21 -9.22
C SER A 201 17.67 -25.28 -8.01
N ASP A 202 17.55 -23.96 -8.22
CA ASP A 202 17.31 -23.01 -7.12
C ASP A 202 15.92 -23.22 -6.50
N LEU A 203 14.90 -23.55 -7.32
CA LEU A 203 13.55 -23.87 -6.83
C LEU A 203 13.53 -25.15 -5.97
N TRP A 204 14.35 -26.15 -6.31
CA TRP A 204 14.53 -27.32 -5.45
C TRP A 204 15.12 -26.93 -4.09
N ALA A 205 16.18 -26.11 -4.09
CA ALA A 205 16.80 -25.64 -2.86
C ALA A 205 15.81 -24.82 -2.02
N LEU A 206 14.99 -23.98 -2.65
CA LEU A 206 13.90 -23.24 -2.00
C LEU A 206 12.89 -24.19 -1.32
N GLY A 207 12.48 -25.26 -2.00
CA GLY A 207 11.62 -26.29 -1.41
C GLY A 207 12.23 -26.97 -0.19
N CYS A 208 13.55 -27.21 -0.22
CA CYS A 208 14.27 -27.75 0.94
C CYS A 208 14.28 -26.77 2.12
N ILE A 209 14.42 -25.47 1.86
CA ILE A 209 14.38 -24.43 2.90
C ILE A 209 12.98 -24.29 3.49
N PHE A 210 11.92 -24.34 2.67
CA PHE A 210 10.53 -24.30 3.17
C PHE A 210 10.24 -25.49 4.08
N TYR A 211 10.71 -26.67 3.67
CA TYR A 211 10.62 -27.87 4.49
C TYR A 211 11.34 -27.71 5.83
N GLU A 212 12.56 -27.17 5.81
CA GLU A 212 13.38 -26.97 7.00
C GLU A 212 12.82 -25.92 7.94
N MET A 213 12.29 -24.80 7.43
CA MET A 213 11.62 -23.79 8.25
C MET A 213 10.46 -24.38 9.05
N PHE A 214 9.65 -25.23 8.42
CA PHE A 214 8.50 -25.84 9.09
C PHE A 214 8.87 -26.99 10.03
N SER A 215 9.85 -27.82 9.66
CA SER A 215 10.18 -29.06 10.40
C SER A 215 11.39 -28.96 11.32
N GLY A 216 12.17 -27.88 11.20
CA GLY A 216 13.44 -27.69 11.91
C GLY A 216 14.64 -28.40 11.29
N LYS A 217 14.44 -29.24 10.27
CA LYS A 217 15.49 -30.06 9.66
C LYS A 217 15.31 -30.15 8.14
N PRO A 218 16.40 -30.23 7.35
CA PRO A 218 16.28 -30.38 5.91
C PRO A 218 15.63 -31.74 5.55
N PRO A 219 14.98 -31.84 4.37
CA PRO A 219 14.26 -33.05 3.96
C PRO A 219 15.17 -34.26 3.76
N PHE A 220 16.44 -34.03 3.42
CA PHE A 220 17.46 -35.05 3.24
C PHE A 220 18.69 -34.68 4.05
N PHE A 221 19.17 -35.60 4.89
CA PHE A 221 20.35 -35.41 5.70
C PHE A 221 21.03 -36.76 5.97
N SER A 222 22.35 -36.80 5.85
CA SER A 222 23.18 -37.91 6.30
C SER A 222 24.56 -37.39 6.69
N GLU A 223 25.23 -38.11 7.59
CA GLU A 223 26.62 -37.86 7.97
C GLU A 223 27.61 -38.20 6.83
N THR A 224 27.22 -39.07 5.89
CA THR A 224 28.07 -39.47 4.76
C THR A 224 27.56 -38.91 3.44
N PHE A 225 28.48 -38.35 2.64
CA PHE A 225 28.14 -37.76 1.34
C PHE A 225 27.50 -38.77 0.38
N SER A 226 27.96 -40.03 0.39
CA SER A 226 27.41 -41.09 -0.46
C SER A 226 25.96 -41.44 -0.12
N GLU A 227 25.63 -41.54 1.16
CA GLU A 227 24.25 -41.81 1.59
C GLU A 227 23.35 -40.59 1.33
N LEU A 228 23.84 -39.36 1.57
CA LEU A 228 23.08 -38.14 1.23
C LEU A 228 22.69 -38.10 -0.25
N ILE A 229 23.62 -38.44 -1.15
CA ILE A 229 23.34 -38.55 -2.59
C ILE A 229 22.27 -39.61 -2.84
N GLU A 230 22.38 -40.77 -2.21
CA GLU A 230 21.41 -41.85 -2.37
C GLU A 230 20.00 -41.41 -1.93
N LEU A 231 19.88 -40.69 -0.81
CA LEU A 231 18.62 -40.14 -0.31
C LEU A 231 18.01 -39.15 -1.32
N ILE A 232 18.80 -38.16 -1.77
CA ILE A 232 18.36 -37.14 -2.75
C ILE A 232 17.89 -37.79 -4.06
N LEU A 233 18.60 -38.82 -4.54
CA LEU A 233 18.31 -39.46 -5.81
C LEU A 233 17.16 -40.47 -5.73
N LEU A 234 17.05 -41.26 -4.65
CA LEU A 234 16.21 -42.45 -4.61
C LEU A 234 14.99 -42.31 -3.67
N GLN A 235 15.10 -41.58 -2.56
CA GLN A 235 14.02 -41.49 -1.59
C GLN A 235 13.08 -40.30 -1.87
N ASP A 236 11.78 -40.49 -1.67
CA ASP A 236 10.83 -39.37 -1.66
C ASP A 236 10.97 -38.57 -0.35
N PRO A 237 10.76 -37.24 -0.37
CA PRO A 237 10.89 -36.42 0.82
C PRO A 237 9.85 -36.87 1.88
N PRO A 238 10.28 -37.14 3.13
CA PRO A 238 9.37 -37.55 4.18
C PRO A 238 8.37 -36.43 4.49
N SER A 239 7.12 -36.73 4.87
CA SER A 239 6.16 -35.67 5.23
C SER A 239 6.70 -34.79 6.37
N PRO A 240 6.67 -33.45 6.25
CA PRO A 240 7.24 -32.58 7.27
C PRO A 240 6.47 -32.70 8.59
N ARG A 241 7.22 -32.78 9.71
CA ARG A 241 6.66 -32.89 11.06
C ARG A 241 7.42 -31.98 12.01
N GLN A 242 6.71 -31.21 12.82
CA GLN A 242 7.28 -30.44 13.92
C GLN A 242 7.66 -31.37 15.07
N THR A 243 8.83 -31.16 15.67
CA THR A 243 9.26 -31.86 16.89
C THR A 243 8.96 -30.99 18.11
N GLY A 244 7.87 -31.26 18.84
CA GLY A 244 7.48 -30.49 20.03
C GLY A 244 6.13 -30.92 20.62
N ALA A 245 5.80 -30.47 21.84
CA ALA A 245 4.59 -30.85 22.60
C ALA A 245 3.24 -30.41 21.97
N SER A 246 3.28 -29.50 21.00
CA SER A 246 2.15 -29.00 20.22
C SER A 246 2.32 -29.34 18.73
N SER A 247 2.37 -30.63 18.38
CA SER A 247 2.61 -31.06 17.00
C SER A 247 1.46 -30.69 16.06
N CYS A 248 1.59 -29.61 15.29
CA CYS A 248 0.67 -29.30 14.21
C CYS A 248 1.06 -30.06 12.94
N LYS A 249 0.05 -30.59 12.22
CA LYS A 249 0.27 -31.22 10.91
C LYS A 249 0.29 -30.14 9.83
N PRO A 250 1.17 -30.23 8.82
CA PRO A 250 1.18 -29.29 7.70
C PRO A 250 -0.13 -29.39 6.91
N THR A 251 -0.64 -28.27 6.43
CA THR A 251 -1.85 -28.24 5.58
C THR A 251 -1.64 -29.04 4.29
N GLN A 252 -2.74 -29.46 3.65
CA GLN A 252 -2.66 -30.16 2.37
C GLN A 252 -2.05 -29.28 1.27
N GLU A 253 -2.28 -27.97 1.34
CA GLU A 253 -1.77 -26.99 0.38
C GLU A 253 -0.25 -26.85 0.50
N PHE A 254 0.28 -26.73 1.72
CA PHE A 254 1.72 -26.71 1.95
C PHE A 254 2.40 -28.01 1.51
N GLN A 255 1.78 -29.15 1.80
CA GLN A 255 2.29 -30.45 1.33
C GLN A 255 2.29 -30.56 -0.20
N SER A 256 1.28 -30.01 -0.87
CA SER A 256 1.20 -29.98 -2.34
C SER A 256 2.31 -29.10 -2.93
N LEU A 257 2.52 -27.91 -2.34
CA LEU A 257 3.60 -26.99 -2.73
C LEU A 257 4.98 -27.66 -2.62
N LEU A 258 5.28 -28.27 -1.46
CA LEU A 258 6.55 -28.97 -1.23
C LEU A 258 6.73 -30.13 -2.20
N LYS A 259 5.65 -30.89 -2.48
CA LYS A 259 5.68 -31.98 -3.46
C LYS A 259 5.98 -31.48 -4.88
N GLY A 260 5.51 -30.28 -5.24
CA GLY A 260 5.80 -29.62 -6.50
C GLY A 260 7.26 -29.15 -6.61
N LEU A 261 7.77 -28.48 -5.58
CA LEU A 261 9.14 -27.95 -5.53
C LEU A 261 10.20 -29.07 -5.44
N LEU A 262 9.90 -30.14 -4.70
CA LEU A 262 10.78 -31.29 -4.51
C LEU A 262 10.53 -32.40 -5.55
N GLN A 263 10.08 -32.05 -6.76
CA GLN A 263 10.09 -32.97 -7.90
C GLN A 263 11.52 -33.23 -8.38
N LYS A 264 11.89 -34.51 -8.46
CA LYS A 264 13.23 -34.93 -8.91
C LYS A 264 13.49 -34.67 -10.39
N ASP A 265 12.43 -34.64 -11.20
CA ASP A 265 12.50 -34.26 -12.61
C ASP A 265 12.38 -32.73 -12.73
N PRO A 266 13.44 -32.02 -13.16
CA PRO A 266 13.45 -30.56 -13.20
C PRO A 266 12.42 -29.97 -14.18
N GLN A 267 11.98 -30.73 -15.20
CA GLN A 267 10.95 -30.28 -16.14
C GLN A 267 9.52 -30.35 -15.58
N LYS A 268 9.31 -31.16 -14.54
CA LYS A 268 8.03 -31.29 -13.83
C LYS A 268 8.01 -30.49 -12.54
N ARG A 269 9.11 -29.82 -12.21
CA ARG A 269 9.26 -29.04 -10.99
C ARG A 269 8.40 -27.80 -11.06
N TYR A 270 7.64 -27.62 -9.99
CA TYR A 270 6.70 -26.51 -9.87
C TYR A 270 7.44 -25.18 -9.77
N VAL A 271 6.88 -24.15 -10.40
CA VAL A 271 7.39 -22.77 -10.35
C VAL A 271 6.35 -21.94 -9.58
N PRO A 272 6.65 -21.51 -8.35
CA PRO A 272 5.73 -20.70 -7.56
C PRO A 272 5.44 -19.36 -8.23
N THR A 273 4.16 -18.99 -8.30
CA THR A 273 3.68 -17.72 -8.85
C THR A 273 2.77 -17.01 -7.84
N PRO A 274 3.33 -16.29 -6.85
CA PRO A 274 2.59 -15.77 -5.69
C PRO A 274 1.55 -14.68 -6.00
N PHE A 275 1.28 -14.36 -7.28
CA PHE A 275 0.39 -13.27 -7.70
C PHE A 275 -0.49 -13.60 -8.93
N THR A 276 -0.54 -14.87 -9.33
CA THR A 276 -1.56 -15.35 -10.29
C THR A 276 -2.52 -16.26 -9.53
N ASN A 277 -3.83 -16.20 -9.84
CA ASN A 277 -4.94 -16.91 -9.17
C ASN A 277 -4.83 -18.46 -9.09
N SER A 278 -3.67 -19.05 -9.34
CA SER A 278 -3.41 -20.49 -9.34
C SER A 278 -2.89 -21.04 -8.01
N ASP A 279 -2.30 -20.21 -7.13
CA ASP A 279 -1.49 -20.69 -5.99
C ASP A 279 -2.07 -20.29 -4.62
N SER A 280 -3.07 -21.04 -4.15
CA SER A 280 -3.84 -20.73 -2.92
C SER A 280 -3.01 -20.58 -1.65
N TRP A 281 -1.83 -21.21 -1.57
CA TRP A 281 -1.01 -21.23 -0.35
C TRP A 281 -0.24 -19.92 -0.09
N PHE A 282 0.12 -19.16 -1.14
CA PHE A 282 0.90 -17.91 -1.03
C PHE A 282 0.03 -16.66 -0.87
N GLU A 283 -1.28 -16.79 -1.00
CA GLU A 283 -2.18 -15.70 -0.67
C GLU A 283 -2.16 -15.51 0.86
N ASP A 284 -1.98 -14.27 1.34
CA ASP A 284 -2.03 -13.93 2.77
C ASP A 284 -3.23 -14.66 3.41
N SER A 285 -3.17 -15.07 4.68
CA SER A 285 -4.39 -15.51 5.39
C SER A 285 -5.49 -14.41 5.37
N VAL A 286 -5.06 -13.16 5.16
CA VAL A 286 -5.91 -11.98 4.96
C VAL A 286 -6.37 -11.80 3.50
N VAL A 287 -5.90 -12.58 2.52
CA VAL A 287 -6.25 -12.53 1.08
C VAL A 287 -6.77 -13.86 0.50
N ALA A 288 -6.35 -15.02 1.03
CA ALA A 288 -6.70 -16.38 0.58
C ALA A 288 -8.09 -16.89 1.01
N SER A 289 -8.68 -16.23 1.99
CA SER A 289 -9.97 -16.65 2.52
C SER A 289 -11.11 -16.22 1.60
N GLY A 290 -11.36 -17.02 0.56
CA GLY A 290 -12.57 -16.91 -0.24
C GLY A 290 -13.79 -17.02 0.65
N LEU A 291 -14.47 -15.89 0.92
CA LEU A 291 -15.70 -15.72 1.72
C LEU A 291 -15.73 -16.34 3.15
N ASN A 292 -14.82 -17.23 3.52
CA ASN A 292 -14.90 -18.07 4.71
C ASN A 292 -14.14 -17.55 5.94
N ASP A 293 -13.09 -16.71 5.83
CA ASP A 293 -12.40 -16.10 7.02
C ASP A 293 -12.72 -14.63 7.29
N ILE A 294 -13.40 -13.88 6.41
CA ILE A 294 -13.80 -12.50 6.77
C ILE A 294 -14.61 -12.53 8.07
N SER A 295 -15.44 -13.55 8.26
CA SER A 295 -16.20 -13.75 9.50
C SER A 295 -15.30 -14.05 10.72
N TYR A 296 -14.21 -14.79 10.56
CA TYR A 296 -13.26 -15.08 11.64
C TYR A 296 -12.45 -13.83 12.01
N CYS A 297 -11.84 -13.16 11.03
CA CYS A 297 -11.11 -11.91 11.24
C CYS A 297 -11.98 -10.81 11.86
N ILE A 298 -13.26 -10.74 11.48
CA ILE A 298 -14.21 -9.80 12.09
C ILE A 298 -14.36 -10.07 13.59
N LYS A 299 -14.47 -11.33 14.01
CA LYS A 299 -14.66 -11.70 15.43
C LYS A 299 -13.49 -11.23 16.29
N ASP A 300 -12.26 -11.40 15.79
CA ASP A 300 -11.05 -10.98 16.49
C ASP A 300 -10.93 -9.45 16.62
N LEU A 301 -11.53 -8.71 15.68
CA LEU A 301 -11.48 -7.25 15.67
C LEU A 301 -12.64 -6.56 16.41
N VAL A 302 -13.68 -7.28 16.86
CA VAL A 302 -14.82 -6.64 17.54
C VAL A 302 -14.40 -5.92 18.81
N TYR A 303 -13.55 -6.55 19.61
CA TYR A 303 -13.10 -6.05 20.91
C TYR A 303 -11.62 -5.68 20.87
N THR A 304 -11.28 -4.52 21.44
CA THR A 304 -9.90 -4.04 21.62
C THR A 304 -9.58 -3.98 23.12
N ASP A 305 -8.30 -3.91 23.47
CA ASP A 305 -7.85 -3.71 24.87
C ASP A 305 -8.51 -2.47 25.51
N SER A 306 -8.79 -1.45 24.70
CA SER A 306 -9.43 -0.22 25.17
C SER A 306 -10.90 -0.42 25.59
N ASP A 307 -11.58 -1.44 25.07
CA ASP A 307 -12.95 -1.82 25.47
C ASP A 307 -12.96 -2.68 26.73
N LEU A 308 -11.92 -3.48 26.92
CA LEU A 308 -11.78 -4.44 28.00
C LEU A 308 -11.00 -3.88 29.20
N ALA A 309 -10.50 -2.64 29.11
CA ALA A 309 -9.75 -1.98 30.18
C ALA A 309 -10.49 -2.01 31.53
N VAL A 310 -9.89 -2.68 32.51
CA VAL A 310 -10.42 -2.83 33.87
C VAL A 310 -9.90 -1.71 34.76
N THR A 311 -10.78 -1.13 35.58
CA THR A 311 -10.37 -0.21 36.66
C THR A 311 -10.87 -0.76 37.98
N PRO A 312 -10.12 -0.62 39.08
CA PRO A 312 -10.54 -1.15 40.38
C PRO A 312 -11.90 -0.57 40.79
N ILE A 313 -12.65 -1.34 41.58
CA ILE A 313 -13.92 -0.96 42.19
C ILE A 313 -13.62 -0.33 43.55
N MET A 314 -12.66 -0.91 44.26
CA MET A 314 -12.10 -0.38 45.50
C MET A 314 -11.35 0.93 45.26
N ASP A 315 -11.60 1.93 46.13
CA ASP A 315 -10.91 3.23 46.17
C ASP A 315 -10.83 3.97 44.80
N ASN A 316 -11.79 3.69 43.90
CA ASN A 316 -11.84 4.31 42.58
C ASN A 316 -12.20 5.80 42.71
N PRO A 317 -11.32 6.74 42.29
CA PRO A 317 -11.54 8.17 42.48
C PRO A 317 -12.74 8.71 41.69
N LYS A 318 -13.22 7.97 40.68
CA LYS A 318 -14.43 8.31 39.90
C LYS A 318 -15.73 7.83 40.56
N VAL A 319 -15.64 7.01 41.62
CA VAL A 319 -16.77 6.43 42.38
C VAL A 319 -16.81 6.99 43.82
N THR A 320 -15.65 7.22 44.44
CA THR A 320 -15.50 7.81 45.79
C THR A 320 -14.24 8.67 45.89
N GLN A 321 -14.33 9.91 46.36
CA GLN A 321 -13.17 10.75 46.68
C GLN A 321 -12.66 10.40 48.09
N THR A 322 -11.42 9.92 48.26
CA THR A 322 -10.58 10.25 49.44
C THR A 322 -9.13 9.75 49.38
N THR A 323 -8.23 10.69 49.69
CA THR A 323 -6.88 10.68 50.30
C THR A 323 -5.98 9.45 50.21
N SER A 324 -4.91 9.63 49.44
CA SER A 324 -3.66 8.86 49.35
C SER A 324 -2.82 8.89 50.64
N LEU A 325 -2.11 7.80 50.95
CA LEU A 325 -0.87 7.83 51.73
C LEU A 325 0.13 6.75 51.26
N GLU A 326 1.39 7.15 51.16
CA GLU A 326 2.53 6.46 50.53
C GLU A 326 3.21 5.36 51.38
N LYS A 327 3.90 4.46 50.64
CA LYS A 327 5.16 3.72 50.89
C LYS A 327 5.27 2.75 52.08
N LEU A 328 5.71 1.53 51.75
CA LEU A 328 6.94 0.90 52.29
C LEU A 328 7.20 -0.44 51.58
N SER A 329 8.34 -0.55 50.90
CA SER A 329 8.86 -1.78 50.28
C SER A 329 10.32 -1.97 50.71
N CYS A 330 10.56 -2.87 51.67
CA CYS A 330 11.84 -3.59 51.89
C CYS A 330 11.74 -4.51 53.12
N LEU A 331 11.40 -5.78 52.92
CA LEU A 331 11.61 -6.87 53.88
C LEU A 331 12.08 -8.10 53.09
N SER A 332 13.03 -8.86 53.64
CA SER A 332 13.57 -10.07 53.00
C SER A 332 12.54 -11.22 53.03
N SER A 333 12.67 -12.20 52.12
CA SER A 333 11.71 -13.32 51.99
C SER A 333 11.62 -14.22 53.22
N GLU A 334 12.64 -14.24 54.07
CA GLU A 334 12.69 -15.02 55.31
C GLU A 334 12.02 -14.27 56.47
N ASP A 335 12.31 -12.96 56.61
CA ASP A 335 11.68 -12.08 57.61
C ASP A 335 10.15 -11.99 57.39
N TRP A 336 9.71 -12.07 56.13
CA TRP A 336 8.30 -12.12 55.76
C TRP A 336 7.57 -13.34 56.29
N ARG A 337 8.19 -14.53 56.29
CA ARG A 337 7.53 -15.76 56.78
C ARG A 337 7.35 -15.72 58.29
N VAL A 338 8.39 -15.30 59.01
CA VAL A 338 8.36 -15.15 60.47
C VAL A 338 7.33 -14.10 60.89
N PHE A 339 7.28 -12.97 60.18
CA PHE A 339 6.30 -11.92 60.41
C PHE A 339 4.85 -12.41 60.20
N LEU A 340 4.59 -13.14 59.11
CA LEU A 340 3.25 -13.69 58.82
C LEU A 340 2.83 -14.72 59.88
N GLN A 341 3.73 -15.58 60.34
CA GLN A 341 3.46 -16.56 61.41
C GLN A 341 3.12 -15.88 62.75
N GLN A 342 3.85 -14.82 63.10
CA GLN A 342 3.56 -14.00 64.29
C GLN A 342 2.22 -13.25 64.17
N LEU A 343 1.88 -12.79 62.97
CA LEU A 343 0.63 -12.10 62.69
C LEU A 343 -0.58 -13.04 62.76
N CYS A 344 -0.47 -14.26 62.26
CA CYS A 344 -1.51 -15.30 62.38
C CYS A 344 -1.75 -15.69 63.85
N SER A 345 -0.70 -15.95 64.61
CA SER A 345 -0.80 -16.27 66.05
C SER A 345 -1.42 -15.15 66.90
N SER A 346 -1.25 -13.88 66.51
CA SER A 346 -1.87 -12.72 67.17
C SER A 346 -3.36 -12.54 66.83
N LEU A 347 -3.81 -13.05 65.68
CA LEU A 347 -5.22 -13.01 65.27
C LEU A 347 -6.03 -14.15 65.91
N GLU A 348 -5.41 -15.32 66.07
CA GLU A 348 -5.98 -16.53 66.69
C GLU A 348 -6.13 -16.44 68.22
N ALA A 349 -5.39 -15.53 68.89
CA ALA A 349 -5.53 -15.31 70.33
C ALA A 349 -6.97 -14.88 70.71
N GLN A 350 -7.60 -15.67 71.61
CA GLN A 350 -8.98 -15.45 72.06
C GLN A 350 -9.18 -14.03 72.61
N ALA A 351 -10.32 -13.44 72.24
CA ALA A 351 -10.67 -12.08 72.62
C ALA A 351 -10.95 -11.98 74.12
N ASP A 352 -10.06 -11.34 74.87
CA ASP A 352 -10.48 -10.66 76.09
C ASP A 352 -11.52 -9.60 75.69
N LYS A 353 -12.70 -9.62 76.33
CA LYS A 353 -13.82 -8.67 76.10
C LYS A 353 -13.51 -7.23 76.54
N THR A 354 -12.23 -6.83 76.55
CA THR A 354 -11.77 -5.51 76.94
C THR A 354 -11.69 -4.59 75.72
N THR A 355 -12.04 -3.31 75.89
CA THR A 355 -11.98 -2.27 74.84
C THR A 355 -10.59 -2.12 74.21
N THR A 356 -9.53 -2.50 74.95
CA THR A 356 -8.14 -2.55 74.52
C THR A 356 -7.87 -3.67 73.51
N GLY A 357 -8.43 -4.87 73.68
CA GLY A 357 -8.28 -6.00 72.75
C GLY A 357 -8.96 -5.78 71.39
N VAL A 358 -10.08 -5.05 71.38
CA VAL A 358 -10.75 -4.62 70.13
C VAL A 358 -9.90 -3.59 69.37
N ARG A 359 -9.24 -2.67 70.09
CA ARG A 359 -8.42 -1.60 69.50
C ARG A 359 -7.11 -2.13 68.91
N SER A 360 -6.47 -3.11 69.54
CA SER A 360 -5.26 -3.74 68.99
C SER A 360 -5.57 -4.52 67.70
N LYS A 361 -6.66 -5.30 67.66
CA LYS A 361 -7.13 -6.00 66.45
C LYS A 361 -7.50 -5.02 65.32
N LEU A 362 -8.11 -3.88 65.65
CA LEU A 362 -8.40 -2.84 64.65
C LEU A 362 -7.13 -2.23 64.05
N ASN A 363 -6.12 -1.92 64.87
CA ASN A 363 -4.83 -1.40 64.40
C ASN A 363 -4.11 -2.40 63.49
N LEU A 364 -4.18 -3.69 63.81
CA LEU A 364 -3.62 -4.76 62.99
C LEU A 364 -4.31 -4.86 61.62
N LEU A 365 -5.65 -4.78 61.57
CA LEU A 365 -6.41 -4.74 60.32
C LEU A 365 -6.13 -3.48 59.51
N CYS A 366 -5.90 -2.34 60.16
CA CYS A 366 -5.45 -1.12 59.48
C CYS A 366 -4.06 -1.29 58.86
N TYR A 367 -3.15 -1.97 59.55
CA TYR A 367 -1.83 -2.30 59.02
C TYR A 367 -1.91 -3.28 57.84
N LEU A 368 -2.74 -4.33 57.93
CA LEU A 368 -2.99 -5.24 56.81
C LEU A 368 -3.54 -4.53 55.57
N CYS A 369 -4.43 -3.53 55.74
CA CYS A 369 -4.89 -2.70 54.62
C CYS A 369 -3.73 -2.01 53.88
N THR A 370 -2.65 -1.63 54.57
CA THR A 370 -1.49 -0.96 53.93
C THR A 370 -0.60 -1.93 53.16
N ILE A 371 -0.42 -3.15 53.67
CA ILE A 371 0.44 -4.15 53.02
C ILE A 371 -0.27 -4.85 51.86
N ALA A 372 -1.59 -4.97 51.91
CA ALA A 372 -2.40 -5.61 50.86
C ALA A 372 -2.25 -4.95 49.47
N ALA A 373 -1.67 -3.74 49.38
CA ALA A 373 -1.31 -3.10 48.11
C ALA A 373 -0.19 -3.82 47.33
N HIS A 374 0.60 -4.68 47.98
CA HIS A 374 1.72 -5.38 47.35
C HIS A 374 1.27 -6.75 46.79
N LYS A 375 1.45 -6.98 45.48
CA LYS A 375 0.94 -8.16 44.76
C LYS A 375 1.36 -9.50 45.38
N ASP A 376 2.65 -9.66 45.69
CA ASP A 376 3.16 -10.92 46.27
C ASP A 376 2.59 -11.17 47.67
N THR A 377 2.42 -10.10 48.44
CA THR A 377 1.94 -10.20 49.81
C THR A 377 0.44 -10.49 49.83
N ALA A 378 -0.31 -9.83 48.94
CA ALA A 378 -1.72 -10.10 48.73
C ALA A 378 -1.95 -11.56 48.32
N THR A 379 -1.17 -12.06 47.36
CA THR A 379 -1.24 -13.44 46.86
C THR A 379 -0.90 -14.45 47.95
N ARG A 380 0.09 -14.20 48.81
CA ARG A 380 0.41 -15.09 49.92
C ARG A 380 -0.64 -15.08 51.02
N LEU A 381 -1.13 -13.89 51.38
CA LEU A 381 -2.10 -13.72 52.46
C LEU A 381 -3.47 -14.31 52.12
N ILE A 382 -3.96 -14.09 50.90
CA ILE A 382 -5.27 -14.62 50.48
C ILE A 382 -5.29 -16.16 50.44
N ASN A 383 -4.15 -16.77 50.09
CA ASN A 383 -3.96 -18.21 50.05
C ASN A 383 -3.42 -18.81 51.37
N SER A 384 -3.38 -18.01 52.46
CA SER A 384 -2.86 -18.44 53.76
C SER A 384 -3.94 -18.99 54.68
N GLU A 385 -3.51 -19.58 55.80
CA GLU A 385 -4.41 -20.17 56.79
C GLU A 385 -5.34 -19.18 57.48
N LEU A 386 -5.01 -17.87 57.41
CA LEU A 386 -5.87 -16.76 57.82
C LEU A 386 -7.25 -16.79 57.16
N VAL A 387 -7.31 -17.32 55.93
CA VAL A 387 -8.54 -17.46 55.16
C VAL A 387 -9.06 -18.90 55.28
N ARG A 388 -8.16 -19.91 55.35
CA ARG A 388 -8.43 -21.38 55.34
C ARG A 388 -9.09 -21.95 56.60
N GLU A 389 -8.68 -21.54 57.80
CA GLU A 389 -9.15 -22.14 59.06
C GLU A 389 -10.21 -21.28 59.75
N GLY A 390 -11.49 -21.56 59.47
CA GLY A 390 -12.62 -21.62 60.42
C GLY A 390 -12.90 -20.46 61.40
N SER A 391 -12.15 -19.36 61.40
CA SER A 391 -12.25 -18.26 62.37
C SER A 391 -13.11 -17.08 61.89
N LEU A 392 -13.56 -17.11 60.63
CA LEU A 392 -14.41 -16.08 60.03
C LEU A 392 -15.92 -16.35 60.10
N PRO A 393 -16.46 -17.58 59.98
CA PRO A 393 -17.91 -17.78 59.95
C PRO A 393 -18.59 -17.68 61.33
N ASP A 394 -18.05 -18.36 62.35
CA ASP A 394 -18.70 -18.43 63.68
C ASP A 394 -18.30 -17.29 64.64
N GLY A 395 -17.09 -16.72 64.50
CA GLY A 395 -16.61 -15.62 65.35
C GLY A 395 -17.10 -14.23 64.90
N LEU A 396 -17.37 -14.06 63.61
CA LEU A 396 -17.68 -12.75 63.01
C LEU A 396 -19.14 -12.34 63.22
N THR A 397 -20.07 -13.26 63.46
CA THR A 397 -21.45 -12.94 63.86
C THR A 397 -21.48 -12.18 65.19
N THR A 398 -20.61 -12.57 66.14
CA THR A 398 -20.46 -11.94 67.47
C THR A 398 -19.51 -10.73 67.55
N CYS A 399 -18.77 -10.40 66.48
CA CYS A 399 -17.83 -9.27 66.48
C CYS A 399 -18.52 -7.88 66.35
N PRO A 400 -17.95 -6.80 66.91
CA PRO A 400 -18.42 -5.44 66.67
C PRO A 400 -18.42 -5.08 65.16
N ALA A 401 -19.42 -4.33 64.70
CA ALA A 401 -19.59 -3.98 63.28
C ALA A 401 -18.33 -3.32 62.66
N CYS A 402 -17.59 -2.51 63.42
CA CYS A 402 -16.36 -1.85 62.97
C CYS A 402 -15.24 -2.85 62.58
N LEU A 403 -15.10 -3.95 63.31
CA LEU A 403 -14.15 -5.03 62.99
C LEU A 403 -14.58 -5.78 61.74
N LYS A 404 -15.89 -6.10 61.63
CA LYS A 404 -16.45 -6.78 60.44
C LYS A 404 -16.13 -5.99 59.16
N PHE A 405 -16.40 -4.68 59.15
CA PHE A 405 -16.12 -3.84 57.98
C PHE A 405 -14.64 -3.81 57.59
N LYS A 406 -13.74 -3.86 58.59
CA LYS A 406 -12.31 -3.77 58.32
C LYS A 406 -11.73 -5.09 57.80
N VAL A 407 -12.21 -6.22 58.30
CA VAL A 407 -11.93 -7.55 57.73
C VAL A 407 -12.37 -7.61 56.27
N MET A 408 -13.59 -7.18 55.97
CA MET A 408 -14.12 -7.18 54.61
C MET A 408 -13.33 -6.28 53.66
N ARG A 409 -12.89 -5.11 54.14
CA ARG A 409 -12.01 -4.23 53.38
C ARG A 409 -10.66 -4.89 53.08
N VAL A 410 -10.05 -5.56 54.07
CA VAL A 410 -8.79 -6.29 53.86
C VAL A 410 -8.97 -7.37 52.80
N LEU A 411 -10.04 -8.17 52.86
CA LEU A 411 -10.33 -9.20 51.84
C LEU A 411 -10.46 -8.60 50.43
N GLY A 412 -11.14 -7.46 50.28
CA GLY A 412 -11.24 -6.76 48.99
C GLY A 412 -9.90 -6.28 48.44
N LEU A 413 -9.05 -5.71 49.30
CA LEU A 413 -7.71 -5.26 48.91
C LEU A 413 -6.77 -6.43 48.57
N LEU A 414 -6.89 -7.54 49.31
CA LEU A 414 -6.14 -8.76 48.97
C LEU A 414 -6.60 -9.30 47.61
N ALA A 415 -7.90 -9.31 47.35
CA ALA A 415 -8.44 -9.76 46.07
C ALA A 415 -7.98 -8.89 44.90
N SER A 416 -7.98 -7.55 45.05
CA SER A 416 -7.61 -6.62 43.97
C SER A 416 -6.13 -6.71 43.55
N HIS A 417 -5.25 -7.22 44.42
CA HIS A 417 -3.82 -7.33 44.17
C HIS A 417 -3.33 -8.78 44.07
N CYS A 418 -4.21 -9.77 44.24
CA CYS A 418 -3.88 -11.18 44.11
C CYS A 418 -3.55 -11.55 42.66
N THR A 419 -2.46 -12.29 42.45
CA THR A 419 -1.99 -12.74 41.13
C THR A 419 -2.41 -14.17 40.80
N GLU A 420 -2.49 -15.04 41.80
CA GLU A 420 -2.79 -16.47 41.69
C GLU A 420 -3.67 -16.93 42.86
N LEU A 421 -4.76 -17.63 42.56
CA LEU A 421 -5.68 -18.17 43.56
C LEU A 421 -5.57 -19.71 43.61
N ARG A 422 -5.22 -20.24 44.78
CA ARG A 422 -5.15 -21.69 45.03
C ARG A 422 -6.55 -22.30 45.14
N GLU A 423 -6.66 -23.58 44.80
CA GLU A 423 -7.93 -24.31 44.77
C GLU A 423 -8.53 -24.49 46.17
N GLU A 424 -7.68 -24.64 47.19
CA GLU A 424 -8.09 -24.86 48.58
C GLU A 424 -8.48 -23.56 49.31
N THR A 425 -8.43 -22.40 48.63
CA THR A 425 -8.73 -21.10 49.24
C THR A 425 -10.26 -20.92 49.37
N PRO A 426 -10.81 -20.66 50.58
CA PRO A 426 -12.26 -20.63 50.83
C PRO A 426 -12.90 -19.29 50.42
N VAL A 427 -12.81 -18.98 49.13
CA VAL A 427 -13.37 -17.76 48.54
C VAL A 427 -14.90 -17.82 48.48
N THR A 428 -15.47 -19.00 48.31
CA THR A 428 -16.92 -19.24 48.29
C THR A 428 -17.60 -18.80 49.57
N GLU A 429 -17.04 -19.16 50.72
CA GLU A 429 -17.53 -18.82 52.04
C GLU A 429 -17.51 -17.29 52.26
N ALA A 430 -16.45 -16.63 51.80
CA ALA A 430 -16.37 -15.18 51.82
C ALA A 430 -17.49 -14.54 50.98
N VAL A 431 -17.72 -15.02 49.75
CA VAL A 431 -18.81 -14.51 48.88
C VAL A 431 -20.19 -14.71 49.52
N VAL A 432 -20.46 -15.87 50.12
CA VAL A 432 -21.72 -16.16 50.84
C VAL A 432 -21.90 -15.16 51.99
N MET A 433 -20.85 -14.92 52.77
CA MET A 433 -20.89 -14.00 53.90
C MET A 433 -21.12 -12.55 53.48
N PHE A 434 -20.44 -12.06 52.42
CA PHE A 434 -20.73 -10.75 51.82
C PHE A 434 -22.18 -10.65 51.39
N THR A 435 -22.70 -11.69 50.74
CA THR A 435 -24.06 -11.72 50.19
C THR A 435 -25.12 -11.64 51.28
N GLU A 436 -25.01 -12.44 52.34
CA GLU A 436 -25.97 -12.44 53.45
C GLU A 436 -25.92 -11.11 54.22
N LEU A 437 -24.74 -10.54 54.48
CA LEU A 437 -24.63 -9.25 55.18
C LEU A 437 -25.29 -8.10 54.39
N ILE A 438 -25.12 -8.07 53.06
CA ILE A 438 -25.79 -7.07 52.21
C ILE A 438 -27.30 -7.32 52.21
N ARG A 439 -27.74 -8.58 52.15
CA ARG A 439 -29.16 -8.96 52.14
C ARG A 439 -29.87 -8.57 53.44
N GLU A 440 -29.29 -8.89 54.60
CA GLU A 440 -29.82 -8.55 55.92
C GLU A 440 -29.93 -7.04 56.13
N ASN A 441 -29.00 -6.27 55.53
CA ASN A 441 -28.89 -4.83 55.71
C ASN A 441 -29.23 -4.02 54.44
N PHE A 442 -30.06 -4.57 53.55
CA PHE A 442 -30.26 -4.03 52.20
C PHE A 442 -30.73 -2.56 52.15
N ARG A 443 -31.47 -2.11 53.18
CA ARG A 443 -31.95 -0.72 53.29
C ARG A 443 -30.86 0.28 53.71
N ASN A 444 -29.69 -0.17 54.14
CA ASN A 444 -28.60 0.70 54.61
C ASN A 444 -27.60 0.97 53.48
N SER A 445 -27.76 2.10 52.78
CA SER A 445 -26.91 2.46 51.64
C SER A 445 -25.43 2.64 51.99
N LYS A 446 -25.11 3.19 53.17
CA LYS A 446 -23.71 3.33 53.63
C LYS A 446 -23.03 1.98 53.78
N LEU A 447 -23.77 0.98 54.27
CA LEU A 447 -23.28 -0.39 54.40
C LEU A 447 -23.08 -1.03 53.04
N LYS A 448 -24.02 -0.86 52.10
CA LYS A 448 -23.87 -1.31 50.70
C LYS A 448 -22.61 -0.72 50.07
N GLN A 449 -22.37 0.59 50.24
CA GLN A 449 -21.17 1.27 49.72
C GLN A 449 -19.85 0.69 50.28
N CYS A 450 -19.87 0.13 51.50
CA CYS A 450 -18.68 -0.49 52.10
C CYS A 450 -18.47 -1.94 51.68
N LEU A 451 -19.55 -2.70 51.42
CA LEU A 451 -19.49 -4.14 51.18
C LEU A 451 -19.47 -4.53 49.69
N LEU A 452 -20.07 -3.72 48.82
CA LEU A 452 -20.12 -4.00 47.38
C LEU A 452 -18.72 -3.99 46.72
N PRO A 453 -17.84 -3.00 46.98
CA PRO A 453 -16.54 -2.98 46.31
C PRO A 453 -15.65 -4.19 46.62
N PRO A 454 -15.47 -4.63 47.89
CA PRO A 454 -14.72 -5.85 48.18
C PRO A 454 -15.32 -7.13 47.56
N LEU A 455 -16.65 -7.25 47.57
CA LEU A 455 -17.33 -8.37 46.91
C LEU A 455 -17.05 -8.37 45.40
N GLY A 456 -17.01 -7.19 44.78
CA GLY A 456 -16.69 -7.02 43.36
C GLY A 456 -15.29 -7.47 42.99
N GLU A 457 -14.29 -7.07 43.78
CA GLU A 457 -12.90 -7.49 43.55
C GLU A 457 -12.74 -9.01 43.68
N LEU A 458 -13.47 -9.62 44.64
CA LEU A 458 -13.45 -11.07 44.84
C LEU A 458 -14.07 -11.82 43.66
N LEU A 459 -15.25 -11.39 43.19
CA LEU A 459 -15.90 -11.99 42.02
C LEU A 459 -15.05 -11.83 40.75
N TYR A 460 -14.39 -10.68 40.59
CA TYR A 460 -13.51 -10.44 39.46
C TYR A 460 -12.26 -11.33 39.51
N LEU A 461 -11.65 -11.49 40.70
CA LEU A 461 -10.53 -12.40 40.89
C LEU A 461 -10.91 -13.84 40.52
N ILE A 462 -12.04 -14.35 41.03
CA ILE A 462 -12.53 -15.70 40.72
C ILE A 462 -12.69 -15.87 39.20
N ALA A 463 -13.36 -14.91 38.55
CA ALA A 463 -13.59 -14.95 37.10
C ALA A 463 -12.29 -14.92 36.28
N THR A 464 -11.30 -14.13 36.71
CA THR A 464 -9.99 -14.01 36.04
C THR A 464 -9.13 -15.26 36.24
N GLN A 465 -9.24 -15.93 37.39
CA GLN A 465 -8.46 -17.14 37.68
C GLN A 465 -9.05 -18.37 36.98
N GLU A 466 -10.37 -18.41 36.79
CA GLU A 466 -11.03 -19.47 35.99
C GLU A 466 -10.63 -19.40 34.51
N GLU A 467 -10.59 -18.20 33.91
CA GLU A 467 -10.21 -18.01 32.49
C GLU A 467 -8.79 -18.54 32.18
N LYS A 468 -7.90 -18.58 33.17
CA LYS A 468 -6.52 -19.09 33.02
C LYS A 468 -6.40 -20.61 33.12
N LYS A 469 -7.44 -21.34 33.55
CA LYS A 469 -7.38 -22.79 33.79
C LYS A 469 -8.00 -23.57 32.62
N GLU A 470 -7.41 -24.72 32.30
CA GLU A 470 -7.85 -25.58 31.19
C GLU A 470 -9.24 -26.24 31.42
N ASN A 471 -9.69 -26.37 32.67
CA ASN A 471 -10.99 -26.92 33.04
C ASN A 471 -11.89 -25.87 33.75
N PRO A 472 -12.70 -25.10 33.01
CA PRO A 472 -13.43 -23.94 33.52
C PRO A 472 -14.76 -24.30 34.20
N GLY A 473 -14.75 -25.19 35.18
CA GLY A 473 -15.97 -25.48 35.94
C GLY A 473 -15.69 -26.21 37.24
N GLU A 474 -16.30 -25.72 38.31
CA GLU A 474 -16.49 -26.40 39.62
C GLU A 474 -15.52 -26.09 40.77
N LEU A 475 -14.47 -25.27 40.60
CA LEU A 475 -13.52 -25.01 41.69
C LEU A 475 -14.05 -24.09 42.80
N TRP A 476 -14.66 -22.95 42.45
CA TRP A 476 -15.22 -22.01 43.42
C TRP A 476 -16.71 -21.82 43.17
N VAL A 477 -17.57 -22.02 44.16
CA VAL A 477 -19.03 -21.83 43.96
C VAL A 477 -19.40 -20.38 44.29
N VAL A 478 -20.14 -19.71 43.41
CA VAL A 478 -20.76 -18.41 43.68
C VAL A 478 -22.28 -18.60 43.83
N PRO A 479 -22.89 -18.24 44.97
CA PRO A 479 -24.31 -18.48 45.20
C PRO A 479 -25.18 -17.58 44.31
N ALA A 480 -26.28 -18.13 43.74
CA ALA A 480 -27.25 -17.36 42.94
C ALA A 480 -27.84 -16.15 43.69
N ALA A 481 -27.87 -16.24 45.03
CA ALA A 481 -28.19 -15.17 45.95
C ALA A 481 -27.36 -13.90 45.72
N ALA A 482 -26.07 -14.03 45.39
CA ALA A 482 -25.15 -12.91 45.17
C ALA A 482 -25.62 -12.09 43.97
N TYR A 483 -25.81 -12.73 42.82
CA TYR A 483 -26.30 -12.08 41.60
C TYR A 483 -27.67 -11.44 41.81
N THR A 484 -28.58 -12.10 42.54
CA THR A 484 -29.91 -11.55 42.85
C THR A 484 -29.82 -10.24 43.64
N VAL A 485 -28.93 -10.17 44.64
CA VAL A 485 -28.71 -8.95 45.44
C VAL A 485 -28.12 -7.84 44.58
N LEU A 486 -27.12 -8.15 43.74
CA LEU A 486 -26.49 -7.18 42.83
C LEU A 486 -27.48 -6.63 41.80
N MET A 487 -28.29 -7.49 41.19
CA MET A 487 -29.35 -7.09 40.26
C MET A 487 -30.39 -6.18 40.93
N ARG A 488 -30.70 -6.43 42.21
CA ARG A 488 -31.61 -5.56 42.97
C ARG A 488 -30.99 -4.19 43.25
N CYS A 489 -29.67 -4.12 43.44
CA CYS A 489 -28.92 -2.88 43.60
C CYS A 489 -28.73 -2.06 42.31
N LEU A 490 -29.09 -2.60 41.13
CA LEU A 490 -29.08 -1.89 39.84
C LEU A 490 -30.45 -1.28 39.48
N ARG A 491 -31.51 -1.58 40.24
CA ARG A 491 -32.88 -1.15 39.91
C ARG A 491 -33.05 0.36 40.08
N GLU A 492 -34.04 0.88 39.36
CA GLU A 492 -34.52 2.25 39.54
C GLU A 492 -34.92 2.51 41.00
N GLY A 493 -34.54 3.67 41.53
CA GLY A 493 -34.82 4.09 42.91
C GLY A 493 -33.68 3.85 43.92
N GLU A 494 -32.61 3.15 43.53
CA GLU A 494 -31.40 3.03 44.35
C GLU A 494 -30.49 4.26 44.25
N GLU A 495 -29.60 4.43 45.24
CA GLU A 495 -28.66 5.55 45.29
C GLU A 495 -27.64 5.48 44.13
N LEU A 496 -27.39 6.58 43.43
CA LEU A 496 -26.55 6.60 42.22
C LEU A 496 -25.14 6.03 42.45
N VAL A 497 -24.57 6.23 43.64
CA VAL A 497 -23.25 5.68 44.01
C VAL A 497 -23.28 4.16 44.08
N VAL A 498 -24.36 3.58 44.63
CA VAL A 498 -24.56 2.13 44.70
C VAL A 498 -24.75 1.55 43.30
N ASN A 499 -25.59 2.20 42.46
CA ASN A 499 -25.74 1.83 41.05
C ASN A 499 -24.39 1.84 40.33
N HIS A 500 -23.55 2.86 40.56
CA HIS A 500 -22.23 2.97 39.92
C HIS A 500 -21.27 1.88 40.35
N MET A 501 -21.22 1.55 41.66
CA MET A 501 -20.41 0.43 42.15
C MET A 501 -20.82 -0.88 41.49
N VAL A 502 -22.12 -1.19 41.40
CA VAL A 502 -22.57 -2.44 40.79
C VAL A 502 -22.37 -2.43 39.27
N CYS A 503 -22.57 -1.30 38.58
CA CYS A 503 -22.19 -1.19 37.16
C CYS A 503 -20.71 -1.51 36.96
N LYS A 504 -19.82 -1.01 37.82
CA LYS A 504 -18.38 -1.30 37.76
C LYS A 504 -18.06 -2.76 38.08
N MET A 505 -18.80 -3.38 39.00
CA MET A 505 -18.70 -4.82 39.29
C MET A 505 -19.04 -5.64 38.06
N VAL A 506 -20.19 -5.38 37.44
CA VAL A 506 -20.63 -6.06 36.21
C VAL A 506 -19.61 -5.84 35.09
N GLU A 507 -19.13 -4.60 34.95
CA GLU A 507 -18.07 -4.25 34.00
C GLU A 507 -16.81 -5.11 34.20
N ASN A 508 -16.30 -5.20 35.42
CA ASN A 508 -15.07 -5.95 35.67
C ASN A 508 -15.28 -7.46 35.54
N VAL A 509 -16.31 -8.03 36.19
CA VAL A 509 -16.55 -9.48 36.22
C VAL A 509 -16.88 -10.05 34.83
N CYS A 510 -17.53 -9.27 33.96
CA CYS A 510 -17.83 -9.68 32.59
C CYS A 510 -16.68 -9.38 31.60
N THR A 511 -15.51 -8.93 32.07
CA THR A 511 -14.32 -8.76 31.22
C THR A 511 -13.68 -10.10 30.84
N PRO A 512 -13.34 -11.01 31.78
CA PRO A 512 -12.88 -12.35 31.43
C PRO A 512 -14.01 -13.20 30.83
N ALA A 513 -13.67 -14.11 29.91
CA ALA A 513 -14.62 -15.08 29.33
C ALA A 513 -14.88 -16.25 30.30
N SER A 514 -15.52 -15.94 31.43
CA SER A 514 -15.72 -16.86 32.56
C SER A 514 -17.18 -17.32 32.71
N HIS A 515 -17.37 -18.54 33.25
CA HIS A 515 -18.70 -19.05 33.61
C HIS A 515 -19.38 -18.19 34.68
N TYR A 516 -18.62 -17.58 35.60
CA TYR A 516 -19.18 -16.69 36.65
C TYR A 516 -19.82 -15.42 36.08
N ALA A 517 -19.43 -15.00 34.88
CA ALA A 517 -20.05 -13.86 34.22
C ALA A 517 -21.48 -14.18 33.72
N GLN A 518 -21.80 -15.46 33.47
CA GLN A 518 -23.14 -15.91 33.07
C GLN A 518 -24.21 -15.58 34.11
N GLY A 519 -23.84 -15.51 35.40
CA GLY A 519 -24.77 -15.18 36.49
C GLY A 519 -25.40 -13.78 36.39
N PHE A 520 -24.82 -12.86 35.62
CA PHE A 520 -25.40 -11.54 35.35
C PHE A 520 -26.31 -11.50 34.12
N ILE A 521 -26.27 -12.52 33.26
CA ILE A 521 -26.99 -12.53 32.00
C ILE A 521 -28.46 -12.88 32.27
N THR A 522 -29.30 -11.84 32.29
CA THR A 522 -30.75 -11.95 32.46
C THR A 522 -31.45 -11.16 31.36
N ALA A 523 -32.74 -11.40 31.12
CA ALA A 523 -33.49 -10.60 30.15
C ALA A 523 -33.64 -9.11 30.56
N GLU A 524 -33.46 -8.79 31.84
CA GLU A 524 -33.66 -7.44 32.38
C GLU A 524 -32.38 -6.60 32.48
N ILE A 525 -31.19 -7.23 32.53
CA ILE A 525 -29.92 -6.51 32.76
C ILE A 525 -29.64 -5.47 31.68
N GLY A 526 -29.92 -5.80 30.41
CA GLY A 526 -29.73 -4.88 29.29
C GLY A 526 -30.55 -3.60 29.47
N PRO A 527 -31.88 -3.70 29.58
CA PRO A 527 -32.77 -2.58 29.87
C PRO A 527 -32.40 -1.78 31.12
N MET A 528 -31.97 -2.43 32.21
CA MET A 528 -31.57 -1.75 33.44
C MET A 528 -30.32 -0.89 33.25
N LEU A 529 -29.26 -1.44 32.62
CA LEU A 529 -28.04 -0.69 32.34
C LEU A 529 -28.30 0.46 31.35
N TRP A 530 -29.16 0.23 30.34
CA TRP A 530 -29.55 1.28 29.41
C TRP A 530 -30.33 2.42 30.10
N TYR A 531 -31.22 2.09 31.03
CA TYR A 531 -31.93 3.09 31.83
C TYR A 531 -30.96 3.97 32.62
N LEU A 532 -29.98 3.36 33.32
CA LEU A 532 -28.96 4.10 34.07
C LEU A 532 -28.10 4.99 33.15
N PHE A 533 -27.78 4.54 31.94
CA PHE A 533 -27.06 5.33 30.94
C PHE A 533 -27.83 6.58 30.49
N THR A 534 -29.14 6.47 30.31
CA THR A 534 -29.99 7.54 29.76
C THR A 534 -30.54 8.49 30.83
N HIS A 535 -30.79 8.01 32.05
CA HIS A 535 -31.49 8.76 33.09
C HIS A 535 -30.58 9.24 34.24
N SER A 536 -29.30 8.87 34.24
CA SER A 536 -28.33 9.41 35.20
C SER A 536 -27.78 10.76 34.76
N SER A 537 -27.58 11.68 35.71
CA SER A 537 -26.87 12.94 35.52
C SER A 537 -25.35 12.82 35.68
N VAL A 538 -24.85 11.65 36.09
CA VAL A 538 -23.43 11.42 36.41
C VAL A 538 -22.74 10.74 35.24
N ASP A 539 -21.90 11.47 34.50
CA ASP A 539 -21.25 10.97 33.28
C ASP A 539 -20.38 9.72 33.51
N SER A 540 -19.71 9.61 34.66
CA SER A 540 -18.91 8.41 34.99
C SER A 540 -19.78 7.16 35.15
N LEU A 541 -20.98 7.28 35.73
CA LEU A 541 -21.96 6.21 35.82
C LEU A 541 -22.51 5.88 34.43
N ARG A 542 -22.84 6.88 33.61
CA ARG A 542 -23.33 6.67 32.24
C ARG A 542 -22.34 5.86 31.40
N VAL A 543 -21.05 6.22 31.47
CA VAL A 543 -19.97 5.48 30.79
C VAL A 543 -19.82 4.07 31.35
N SER A 544 -19.86 3.89 32.68
CA SER A 544 -19.72 2.56 33.29
C SER A 544 -20.91 1.65 32.95
N ALA A 545 -22.12 2.19 32.87
CA ALA A 545 -23.34 1.45 32.50
C ALA A 545 -23.29 0.96 31.05
N ILE A 546 -22.89 1.82 30.09
CA ILE A 546 -22.76 1.40 28.68
C ILE A 546 -21.57 0.45 28.48
N SER A 547 -20.49 0.65 29.23
CA SER A 547 -19.29 -0.19 29.24
C SER A 547 -19.58 -1.60 29.77
N ALA A 548 -20.39 -1.70 30.85
CA ALA A 548 -20.91 -2.95 31.38
C ALA A 548 -21.83 -3.66 30.38
N LEU A 549 -22.75 -2.92 29.75
CA LEU A 549 -23.63 -3.48 28.72
C LEU A 549 -22.83 -4.04 27.53
N CYS A 550 -21.78 -3.34 27.11
CA CYS A 550 -20.89 -3.77 26.03
C CYS A 550 -20.19 -5.11 26.34
N ARG A 551 -19.74 -5.31 27.58
CA ARG A 551 -19.13 -6.58 28.02
C ARG A 551 -20.13 -7.72 28.16
N ILE A 552 -21.34 -7.45 28.66
CA ILE A 552 -22.41 -8.45 28.66
C ILE A 552 -22.75 -8.87 27.22
N THR A 553 -22.76 -7.93 26.28
CA THR A 553 -23.04 -8.21 24.86
C THR A 553 -22.00 -9.16 24.25
N ARG A 554 -20.75 -9.15 24.75
CA ARG A 554 -19.68 -10.10 24.34
C ARG A 554 -20.04 -11.53 24.70
N LEU A 555 -20.64 -11.71 25.87
CA LEU A 555 -21.02 -13.02 26.41
C LEU A 555 -22.36 -13.49 25.83
N SER A 556 -23.31 -12.56 25.64
CA SER A 556 -24.62 -12.84 25.08
C SER A 556 -25.18 -11.61 24.34
N ALA A 557 -25.23 -11.69 23.00
CA ALA A 557 -25.80 -10.65 22.15
C ALA A 557 -27.30 -10.37 22.44
N SER A 558 -28.02 -11.32 23.05
CA SER A 558 -29.42 -11.15 23.45
C SER A 558 -29.63 -9.99 24.44
N ALA A 559 -28.61 -9.64 25.23
CA ALA A 559 -28.69 -8.53 26.17
C ALA A 559 -28.87 -7.19 25.45
N PHE A 560 -28.07 -6.93 24.40
CA PHE A 560 -28.23 -5.71 23.60
C PHE A 560 -29.49 -5.76 22.74
N HIS A 561 -29.85 -6.94 22.22
CA HIS A 561 -31.11 -7.13 21.50
C HIS A 561 -32.32 -6.72 22.34
N SER A 562 -32.39 -7.13 23.62
CA SER A 562 -33.48 -6.77 24.52
C SER A 562 -33.59 -5.25 24.76
N VAL A 563 -32.49 -4.51 24.64
CA VAL A 563 -32.48 -3.05 24.69
C VAL A 563 -33.09 -2.46 23.42
N ILE A 564 -32.73 -2.99 22.24
CA ILE A 564 -33.30 -2.57 20.96
C ILE A 564 -34.82 -2.80 20.96
N ASP A 565 -35.29 -3.96 21.42
CA ASP A 565 -36.71 -4.29 21.48
C ASP A 565 -37.50 -3.36 22.40
N LYS A 566 -36.91 -2.99 23.56
CA LYS A 566 -37.60 -2.19 24.57
C LYS A 566 -37.54 -0.68 24.32
N VAL A 567 -36.42 -0.18 23.81
CA VAL A 567 -36.13 1.25 23.66
C VAL A 567 -36.34 1.74 22.23
N GLY A 568 -36.12 0.86 21.24
CA GLY A 568 -36.16 1.18 19.82
C GLY A 568 -34.82 1.68 19.26
N LEU A 569 -34.54 1.26 18.02
CA LEU A 569 -33.33 1.63 17.27
C LEU A 569 -33.09 3.16 17.15
N PRO A 570 -34.12 4.01 16.91
CA PRO A 570 -33.89 5.45 16.73
C PRO A 570 -33.26 6.13 17.96
N ALA A 571 -33.64 5.73 19.18
CA ALA A 571 -33.10 6.30 20.40
C ALA A 571 -31.63 5.90 20.63
N ILE A 572 -31.27 4.67 20.26
CA ILE A 572 -29.89 4.17 20.31
C ILE A 572 -29.03 4.93 19.29
N LEU A 573 -29.52 5.13 18.07
CA LEU A 573 -28.83 5.90 17.03
C LEU A 573 -28.67 7.37 17.40
N ALA A 574 -29.66 7.98 18.06
CA ALA A 574 -29.53 9.34 18.60
C ALA A 574 -28.40 9.43 19.64
N SER A 575 -28.25 8.40 20.47
CA SER A 575 -27.17 8.30 21.47
C SER A 575 -25.80 8.07 20.83
N LEU A 576 -25.73 7.39 19.68
CA LEU A 576 -24.48 7.25 18.90
C LEU A 576 -24.03 8.60 18.33
N VAL A 577 -24.94 9.40 17.78
CA VAL A 577 -24.57 10.69 17.17
C VAL A 577 -24.21 11.75 18.23
N SER A 578 -24.96 11.80 19.34
CA SER A 578 -24.79 12.83 20.38
C SER A 578 -23.87 12.42 21.53
N GLY A 579 -23.47 11.15 21.61
CA GLY A 579 -22.65 10.61 22.69
C GLY A 579 -21.20 11.06 22.64
N ILE A 580 -20.54 11.06 23.81
CA ILE A 580 -19.09 11.25 23.92
C ILE A 580 -18.33 10.05 23.32
N SER A 581 -17.06 10.24 22.99
CA SER A 581 -16.23 9.25 22.28
C SER A 581 -16.29 7.83 22.86
N ARG A 582 -16.22 7.69 24.20
CA ARG A 582 -16.32 6.38 24.89
C ARG A 582 -17.69 5.71 24.70
N VAL A 583 -18.77 6.49 24.74
CA VAL A 583 -20.14 5.97 24.51
C VAL A 583 -20.29 5.53 23.07
N GLN A 584 -19.82 6.34 22.11
CA GLN A 584 -19.84 6.00 20.69
C GLN A 584 -19.10 4.69 20.40
N GLN A 585 -17.90 4.56 20.97
CA GLN A 585 -17.08 3.35 20.86
C GLN A 585 -17.83 2.11 21.36
N HIS A 586 -18.41 2.14 22.57
CA HIS A 586 -19.14 0.99 23.10
C HIS A 586 -20.40 0.66 22.29
N ILE A 587 -21.15 1.65 21.81
CA ILE A 587 -22.32 1.42 20.96
C ILE A 587 -21.93 0.75 19.63
N LEU A 588 -20.88 1.23 18.96
CA LEU A 588 -20.38 0.60 17.72
C LEU A 588 -19.90 -0.83 17.97
N THR A 589 -19.25 -1.07 19.11
CA THR A 589 -18.80 -2.41 19.53
C THR A 589 -19.97 -3.36 19.72
N MET A 590 -21.04 -2.92 20.40
CA MET A 590 -22.24 -3.74 20.60
C MET A 590 -22.95 -4.04 19.30
N PHE A 591 -23.04 -3.08 18.36
CA PHE A 591 -23.55 -3.36 17.02
C PHE A 591 -22.69 -4.39 16.29
N SER A 592 -21.36 -4.26 16.32
CA SER A 592 -20.43 -5.21 15.71
C SER A 592 -20.54 -6.61 16.34
N ALA A 593 -20.58 -6.71 17.67
CA ALA A 593 -20.72 -7.98 18.39
C ALA A 593 -22.05 -8.67 18.09
N MET A 594 -23.14 -7.90 18.05
CA MET A 594 -24.46 -8.43 17.72
C MET A 594 -24.52 -8.92 16.28
N LEU A 595 -23.98 -8.16 15.32
CA LEU A 595 -23.92 -8.53 13.91
C LEU A 595 -23.03 -9.79 13.68
N ALA A 596 -21.93 -9.93 14.43
CA ALA A 596 -21.06 -11.11 14.37
C ALA A 596 -21.65 -12.39 15.01
N SER A 597 -22.69 -12.27 15.83
CA SER A 597 -23.29 -13.39 16.58
C SER A 597 -24.20 -14.33 15.76
N GLY A 598 -24.54 -13.98 14.51
CA GLY A 598 -25.28 -14.86 13.60
C GLY A 598 -26.77 -15.06 13.91
N ALA A 599 -27.40 -14.23 14.75
CA ALA A 599 -28.84 -14.35 15.06
C ALA A 599 -29.75 -13.91 13.89
N HIS A 600 -29.99 -14.83 12.93
CA HIS A 600 -30.42 -14.55 11.57
C HIS A 600 -31.77 -13.81 11.34
N ALA A 601 -32.77 -13.91 12.22
CA ALA A 601 -34.13 -13.45 11.89
C ALA A 601 -34.39 -11.94 12.09
N GLN A 602 -33.79 -11.32 13.11
CA GLN A 602 -33.99 -9.89 13.45
C GLN A 602 -32.83 -9.00 12.98
N LEU A 603 -31.61 -9.53 12.89
CA LEU A 603 -30.44 -8.85 12.27
C LEU A 603 -30.72 -8.38 10.84
N HIS A 604 -31.48 -9.16 10.06
CA HIS A 604 -31.76 -8.87 8.66
C HIS A 604 -32.53 -7.55 8.48
N ARG A 605 -33.39 -7.17 9.45
CA ARG A 605 -34.10 -5.87 9.39
C ARG A 605 -33.14 -4.71 9.63
N LEU A 606 -32.24 -4.83 10.62
CA LEU A 606 -31.27 -3.79 10.96
C LEU A 606 -30.36 -3.45 9.79
N VAL A 607 -29.84 -4.47 9.10
CA VAL A 607 -28.95 -4.32 7.93
C VAL A 607 -29.68 -3.67 6.73
N GLN A 608 -31.01 -3.69 6.71
CA GLN A 608 -31.83 -3.05 5.67
C GLN A 608 -32.21 -1.59 5.98
N GLU A 609 -32.02 -1.12 7.22
CA GLU A 609 -32.40 0.23 7.63
C GLU A 609 -31.41 1.28 7.08
N ARG A 610 -31.89 2.16 6.19
CA ARG A 610 -31.05 3.22 5.59
C ARG A 610 -30.55 4.23 6.62
N ASP A 611 -31.38 4.60 7.61
CA ASP A 611 -30.97 5.54 8.65
C ASP A 611 -29.84 4.96 9.50
N PHE A 612 -29.86 3.66 9.80
CA PHE A 612 -28.77 2.97 10.48
C PHE A 612 -27.43 3.17 9.76
N VAL A 613 -27.36 2.83 8.47
CA VAL A 613 -26.14 2.97 7.66
C VAL A 613 -25.65 4.42 7.61
N VAL A 614 -26.54 5.39 7.40
CA VAL A 614 -26.18 6.82 7.34
C VAL A 614 -25.61 7.31 8.68
N LYS A 615 -26.13 6.85 9.82
CA LYS A 615 -25.63 7.21 11.16
C LYS A 615 -24.28 6.57 11.45
N ILE A 616 -24.04 5.34 10.98
CA ILE A 616 -22.71 4.72 11.04
C ILE A 616 -21.71 5.49 10.15
N MET A 617 -22.11 5.87 8.93
CA MET A 617 -21.28 6.69 8.03
C MET A 617 -20.84 8.01 8.67
N ARG A 618 -21.73 8.70 9.40
CA ARG A 618 -21.37 9.92 10.15
C ARG A 618 -20.33 9.68 11.24
N SER A 619 -20.24 8.46 11.78
CA SER A 619 -19.22 8.12 12.78
C SER A 619 -17.79 8.11 12.20
N LEU A 620 -17.65 8.04 10.87
CA LEU A 620 -16.36 8.19 10.17
C LEU A 620 -15.81 9.63 10.21
N GLU A 621 -16.61 10.61 10.60
CA GLU A 621 -16.16 11.99 10.83
C GLU A 621 -15.47 12.17 12.20
N SER A 622 -15.48 11.15 13.06
CA SER A 622 -14.92 11.22 14.40
C SER A 622 -13.39 11.45 14.40
N PRO A 623 -12.86 12.29 15.31
CA PRO A 623 -11.42 12.47 15.45
C PRO A 623 -10.70 11.22 15.98
N SER A 624 -11.40 10.30 16.64
CA SER A 624 -10.83 9.07 17.19
C SER A 624 -10.66 7.98 16.12
N SER A 625 -9.42 7.53 15.89
CA SER A 625 -9.12 6.42 14.96
C SER A 625 -9.87 5.14 15.32
N VAL A 626 -10.04 4.84 16.61
CA VAL A 626 -10.76 3.66 17.10
C VAL A 626 -12.25 3.71 16.73
N ILE A 627 -12.88 4.88 16.82
CA ILE A 627 -14.30 5.05 16.44
C ILE A 627 -14.47 4.85 14.95
N ARG A 628 -13.58 5.45 14.14
CA ARG A 628 -13.60 5.27 12.68
C ARG A 628 -13.38 3.81 12.29
N ALA A 629 -12.41 3.13 12.90
CA ALA A 629 -12.13 1.71 12.67
C ALA A 629 -13.34 0.82 12.98
N LYS A 630 -14.03 1.06 14.11
CA LYS A 630 -15.24 0.32 14.48
C LYS A 630 -16.41 0.62 13.56
N ALA A 631 -16.56 1.87 13.10
CA ALA A 631 -17.56 2.21 12.11
C ALA A 631 -17.30 1.48 10.78
N PHE A 632 -16.05 1.42 10.31
CA PHE A 632 -15.68 0.60 9.15
C PHE A 632 -15.98 -0.89 9.35
N LEU A 633 -15.72 -1.44 10.53
CA LEU A 633 -16.02 -2.85 10.85
C LEU A 633 -17.53 -3.15 10.83
N VAL A 634 -18.36 -2.25 11.37
CA VAL A 634 -19.83 -2.36 11.30
C VAL A 634 -20.31 -2.27 9.84
N LEU A 635 -19.76 -1.33 9.06
CA LEU A 635 -20.08 -1.21 7.63
C LEU A 635 -19.70 -2.47 6.85
N LEU A 636 -18.51 -3.04 7.11
CA LEU A 636 -18.08 -4.31 6.50
C LEU A 636 -19.12 -5.43 6.74
N GLN A 637 -19.60 -5.60 7.97
CA GLN A 637 -20.60 -6.63 8.31
C GLN A 637 -21.95 -6.38 7.64
N VAL A 638 -22.38 -5.11 7.55
CA VAL A 638 -23.59 -4.70 6.80
C VAL A 638 -23.43 -5.08 5.34
N LEU A 639 -22.29 -4.79 4.72
CA LEU A 639 -22.02 -5.07 3.31
C LEU A 639 -21.82 -6.56 3.01
N CYS A 640 -21.35 -7.35 3.99
CA CYS A 640 -21.31 -8.81 3.88
C CYS A 640 -22.72 -9.40 3.83
N SER A 641 -23.68 -8.76 4.49
CA SER A 641 -25.06 -9.23 4.59
C SER A 641 -25.98 -8.65 3.50
N ASN A 642 -25.74 -7.42 3.04
CA ASN A 642 -26.54 -6.74 2.04
C ASN A 642 -25.68 -5.85 1.13
N ARG A 643 -25.39 -6.36 -0.07
CA ARG A 643 -24.59 -5.67 -1.09
C ARG A 643 -25.23 -4.38 -1.59
N ASP A 644 -26.57 -4.26 -1.59
CA ASP A 644 -27.26 -3.06 -2.09
C ASP A 644 -26.97 -1.81 -1.26
N MET A 645 -26.55 -1.98 0.00
CA MET A 645 -26.14 -0.87 0.86
C MET A 645 -24.81 -0.24 0.43
N LEU A 646 -24.03 -0.90 -0.42
CA LEU A 646 -22.78 -0.35 -0.96
C LEU A 646 -23.03 0.94 -1.75
N LEU A 647 -24.12 0.99 -2.53
CA LEU A 647 -24.53 2.20 -3.26
C LEU A 647 -24.82 3.35 -2.29
N LEU A 648 -25.56 3.08 -1.22
CA LEU A 648 -25.87 4.09 -0.20
C LEU A 648 -24.60 4.60 0.48
N CYS A 649 -23.64 3.72 0.79
CA CYS A 649 -22.36 4.09 1.38
C CYS A 649 -21.54 4.96 0.42
N CYS A 650 -21.43 4.59 -0.86
CA CYS A 650 -20.69 5.36 -1.86
C CYS A 650 -21.30 6.75 -2.07
N ASN A 651 -22.63 6.84 -2.19
CA ASN A 651 -23.34 8.12 -2.26
C ASN A 651 -23.18 8.97 -0.99
N SER A 652 -22.90 8.33 0.14
CA SER A 652 -22.57 8.96 1.42
C SER A 652 -21.06 9.18 1.61
N ARG A 653 -20.29 9.24 0.51
CA ARG A 653 -18.85 9.56 0.47
C ARG A 653 -17.92 8.51 1.11
N LEU A 654 -18.30 7.23 1.12
CA LEU A 654 -17.45 6.15 1.66
C LEU A 654 -16.03 6.16 1.09
N VAL A 655 -15.87 6.29 -0.23
CA VAL A 655 -14.56 6.27 -0.90
C VAL A 655 -13.65 7.40 -0.39
N MET A 656 -14.19 8.60 -0.16
CA MET A 656 -13.42 9.73 0.38
C MET A 656 -12.90 9.44 1.79
N TYR A 657 -13.68 8.79 2.65
CA TYR A 657 -13.21 8.38 3.98
C TYR A 657 -12.15 7.28 3.91
N ILE A 658 -12.32 6.32 2.99
CA ILE A 658 -11.34 5.26 2.73
C ILE A 658 -9.99 5.89 2.34
N GLU A 659 -9.97 6.79 1.35
CA GLU A 659 -8.76 7.46 0.89
C GLU A 659 -8.09 8.32 1.98
N ARG A 660 -8.90 9.06 2.75
CA ARG A 660 -8.39 9.89 3.85
C ARG A 660 -7.66 9.04 4.89
N ASP A 661 -8.28 7.94 5.34
CA ASP A 661 -7.74 7.13 6.43
C ASP A 661 -6.59 6.19 5.95
N ILE A 662 -6.55 5.79 4.67
CA ILE A 662 -5.39 5.06 4.11
C ILE A 662 -4.14 5.96 4.04
N ARG A 663 -4.30 7.22 3.61
CA ARG A 663 -3.19 8.18 3.58
C ARG A 663 -2.63 8.49 4.97
N GLN A 664 -3.47 8.37 6.00
CA GLN A 664 -3.04 8.48 7.40
C GLN A 664 -2.46 7.18 7.96
N ALA A 665 -2.78 6.03 7.35
CA ALA A 665 -2.28 4.71 7.72
C ALA A 665 -0.99 4.31 6.96
N THR A 666 -0.53 5.10 5.99
CA THR A 666 0.72 4.86 5.24
C THR A 666 1.94 5.21 6.10
N PRO A 667 3.05 4.46 6.01
CA PRO A 667 4.10 4.45 7.03
C PRO A 667 4.91 5.75 7.09
N GLY A 668 4.70 6.53 8.16
CA GLY A 668 5.60 7.57 8.66
C GLY A 668 6.15 7.17 10.03
N LYS A 669 7.44 7.44 10.27
CA LYS A 669 8.30 6.84 11.32
C LYS A 669 7.91 7.03 12.81
N GLU A 670 6.76 7.61 13.17
CA GLU A 670 6.45 7.96 14.58
C GLU A 670 5.03 7.63 15.09
N LEU A 671 4.08 7.13 14.28
CA LEU A 671 2.67 6.88 14.68
C LEU A 671 2.22 5.40 14.61
N GLN A 672 3.12 4.45 14.85
CA GLN A 672 2.91 3.04 14.52
C GLN A 672 1.85 2.29 15.34
N SER A 673 1.65 2.54 16.63
CA SER A 673 0.76 1.69 17.45
C SER A 673 -0.73 2.09 17.43
N THR A 674 -1.06 3.38 17.26
CA THR A 674 -2.45 3.87 17.36
C THR A 674 -3.28 3.71 16.08
N ASN A 675 -2.62 3.47 14.94
CA ASN A 675 -3.28 3.36 13.63
C ASN A 675 -3.32 1.93 13.07
N GLU A 676 -2.69 0.96 13.73
CA GLU A 676 -2.67 -0.44 13.27
C GLU A 676 -4.09 -1.05 13.23
N TYR A 677 -4.89 -0.84 14.28
CA TYR A 677 -6.28 -1.32 14.32
C TYR A 677 -7.16 -0.69 13.23
N LEU A 678 -6.99 0.61 12.96
CA LEU A 678 -7.70 1.29 11.88
C LEU A 678 -7.30 0.73 10.51
N SER A 679 -6.00 0.53 10.29
CA SER A 679 -5.46 -0.08 9.08
C SER A 679 -6.06 -1.48 8.84
N LYS A 680 -6.05 -2.37 9.85
CA LYS A 680 -6.64 -3.72 9.75
C LYS A 680 -8.12 -3.70 9.34
N CYS A 681 -8.96 -2.93 10.03
CA CYS A 681 -10.38 -2.81 9.70
C CYS A 681 -10.61 -2.24 8.30
N LEU A 682 -9.81 -1.25 7.91
CA LEU A 682 -9.92 -0.58 6.62
C LEU A 682 -9.50 -1.51 5.47
N HIS A 683 -8.42 -2.27 5.62
CA HIS A 683 -7.98 -3.28 4.64
C HIS A 683 -9.04 -4.36 4.43
N LEU A 684 -9.68 -4.88 5.49
CA LEU A 684 -10.76 -5.87 5.35
C LEU A 684 -11.96 -5.31 4.58
N LEU A 685 -12.34 -4.05 4.85
CA LEU A 685 -13.43 -3.39 4.12
C LEU A 685 -13.10 -3.24 2.63
N ILE A 686 -11.90 -2.74 2.31
CA ILE A 686 -11.44 -2.57 0.92
C ILE A 686 -11.44 -3.91 0.20
N ARG A 687 -10.88 -4.96 0.84
CA ARG A 687 -10.85 -6.31 0.29
C ARG A 687 -12.25 -6.81 -0.04
N HIS A 688 -13.20 -6.70 0.89
CA HIS A 688 -14.59 -7.11 0.64
C HIS A 688 -15.22 -6.33 -0.52
N VAL A 689 -15.07 -5.00 -0.53
CA VAL A 689 -15.64 -4.15 -1.59
C VAL A 689 -15.06 -4.50 -2.97
N VAL A 690 -13.76 -4.76 -3.05
CA VAL A 690 -13.09 -5.18 -4.28
C VAL A 690 -13.56 -6.57 -4.74
N LEU A 691 -13.67 -7.53 -3.83
CA LEU A 691 -14.17 -8.88 -4.14
C LEU A 691 -15.63 -8.91 -4.61
N GLN A 692 -16.46 -7.94 -4.23
CA GLN A 692 -17.86 -7.84 -4.68
C GLN A 692 -17.99 -7.27 -6.10
N LEU A 693 -16.98 -6.56 -6.58
CA LEU A 693 -17.06 -5.83 -7.85
C LEU A 693 -17.30 -6.72 -9.09
N PRO A 694 -16.69 -7.90 -9.23
CA PRO A 694 -16.94 -8.82 -10.35
C PRO A 694 -18.41 -9.24 -10.41
N ALA A 695 -18.97 -9.63 -9.26
CA ALA A 695 -20.37 -10.04 -9.17
C ALA A 695 -21.34 -8.88 -9.49
N ILE A 696 -21.01 -7.65 -9.08
CA ILE A 696 -21.80 -6.45 -9.43
C ILE A 696 -21.78 -6.23 -10.94
N LEU A 697 -20.60 -6.32 -11.57
CA LEU A 697 -20.45 -6.15 -13.00
C LEU A 697 -21.16 -7.26 -13.79
N ASP A 698 -21.05 -8.52 -13.37
CA ASP A 698 -21.74 -9.65 -14.01
C ASP A 698 -23.27 -9.51 -13.93
N ASP A 699 -23.80 -9.11 -12.77
CA ASP A 699 -25.24 -8.88 -12.60
C ASP A 699 -25.74 -7.73 -13.50
N MET A 700 -24.95 -6.67 -13.62
CA MET A 700 -25.23 -5.53 -14.51
C MET A 700 -25.18 -5.93 -15.99
N LEU A 701 -24.13 -6.62 -16.41
CA LEU A 701 -23.95 -7.08 -17.79
C LEU A 701 -25.03 -8.09 -18.18
N SER A 702 -25.41 -8.98 -17.28
CA SER A 702 -26.53 -9.91 -17.45
C SER A 702 -27.86 -9.17 -17.62
N ALA A 703 -28.12 -8.16 -16.78
CA ALA A 703 -29.32 -7.33 -16.89
C ALA A 703 -29.40 -6.57 -18.22
N LEU A 704 -28.27 -5.98 -18.67
CA LEU A 704 -28.16 -5.28 -19.95
C LEU A 704 -28.25 -6.24 -21.14
N GLY A 705 -27.60 -7.41 -21.09
CA GLY A 705 -27.69 -8.44 -22.12
C GLY A 705 -29.11 -8.95 -22.33
N SER A 706 -29.93 -9.00 -21.28
CA SER A 706 -31.31 -9.47 -21.34
C SER A 706 -32.25 -8.61 -22.20
N ILE A 707 -31.86 -7.38 -22.53
CA ILE A 707 -32.68 -6.43 -23.31
C ILE A 707 -32.15 -6.14 -24.73
N VAL A 708 -30.98 -6.68 -25.09
CA VAL A 708 -30.39 -6.50 -26.43
C VAL A 708 -31.34 -7.03 -27.51
N GLY A 709 -31.62 -6.19 -28.51
CA GLY A 709 -32.52 -6.51 -29.64
C GLY A 709 -34.02 -6.47 -29.33
N ARG A 710 -34.44 -6.00 -28.14
CA ARG A 710 -35.85 -5.89 -27.75
C ARG A 710 -36.29 -4.43 -27.65
N LYS A 711 -37.45 -4.12 -28.27
CA LYS A 711 -38.06 -2.77 -28.24
C LYS A 711 -38.88 -2.48 -26.97
N HIS A 712 -39.31 -3.51 -26.24
CA HIS A 712 -40.13 -3.37 -25.02
C HIS A 712 -39.71 -4.41 -23.97
N PRO A 713 -38.98 -4.03 -22.92
CA PRO A 713 -38.62 -4.93 -21.84
C PRO A 713 -39.82 -5.24 -20.93
N SER A 714 -39.87 -6.47 -20.41
CA SER A 714 -40.90 -6.88 -19.45
C SER A 714 -40.78 -6.14 -18.10
N THR A 715 -41.84 -6.16 -17.30
CA THR A 715 -41.85 -5.55 -15.96
C THR A 715 -40.77 -6.09 -15.03
N VAL A 716 -40.41 -7.37 -15.16
CA VAL A 716 -39.33 -8.02 -14.40
C VAL A 716 -37.97 -7.50 -14.84
N GLN A 717 -37.73 -7.40 -16.15
CA GLN A 717 -36.47 -6.87 -16.69
C GLN A 717 -36.28 -5.38 -16.36
N ALA A 718 -37.35 -4.58 -16.46
CA ALA A 718 -37.31 -3.17 -16.07
C ALA A 718 -37.01 -2.99 -14.57
N LYS A 719 -37.53 -3.87 -13.70
CA LYS A 719 -37.21 -3.87 -12.27
C LYS A 719 -35.75 -4.23 -12.02
N GLN A 720 -35.22 -5.26 -12.70
CA GLN A 720 -33.82 -5.69 -12.58
C GLN A 720 -32.85 -4.59 -13.05
N LEU A 721 -33.16 -3.89 -14.15
CA LEU A 721 -32.37 -2.75 -14.64
C LEU A 721 -32.37 -1.59 -13.66
N LYS A 722 -33.53 -1.23 -13.07
CA LYS A 722 -33.61 -0.17 -12.05
C LYS A 722 -32.81 -0.46 -10.79
N GLN A 723 -32.54 -1.73 -10.49
CA GLN A 723 -31.71 -2.14 -9.35
C GLN A 723 -30.22 -2.21 -9.72
N SER A 724 -29.89 -2.71 -10.91
CA SER A 724 -28.51 -3.00 -11.30
C SER A 724 -27.78 -1.78 -11.86
N VAL A 725 -28.45 -0.94 -12.68
CA VAL A 725 -27.81 0.21 -13.35
C VAL A 725 -27.18 1.23 -12.38
N PRO A 726 -27.82 1.61 -11.26
CA PRO A 726 -27.22 2.51 -10.29
C PRO A 726 -25.89 2.01 -9.70
N MET A 727 -25.64 0.70 -9.69
CA MET A 727 -24.36 0.14 -9.22
C MET A 727 -23.17 0.57 -10.09
N MET A 728 -23.40 1.08 -11.32
CA MET A 728 -22.32 1.67 -12.12
C MET A 728 -21.65 2.85 -11.41
N THR A 729 -22.40 3.61 -10.61
CA THR A 729 -21.84 4.70 -9.82
C THR A 729 -20.85 4.18 -8.77
N VAL A 730 -21.10 3.00 -8.21
CA VAL A 730 -20.17 2.34 -7.27
C VAL A 730 -18.90 1.94 -8.01
N VAL A 731 -19.03 1.30 -9.17
CA VAL A 731 -17.89 0.93 -10.03
C VAL A 731 -17.04 2.16 -10.36
N LEU A 732 -17.67 3.27 -10.76
CA LEU A 732 -16.97 4.52 -11.05
C LEU A 732 -16.25 5.08 -9.83
N HIS A 733 -16.91 5.19 -8.67
CA HIS A 733 -16.28 5.72 -7.46
C HIS A 733 -15.08 4.88 -7.00
N LEU A 734 -15.11 3.56 -7.21
CA LEU A 734 -13.99 2.67 -6.89
C LEU A 734 -12.88 2.75 -7.95
N LEU A 735 -13.22 2.87 -9.24
CA LEU A 735 -12.25 3.03 -10.31
C LEU A 735 -11.50 4.36 -10.24
N THR A 736 -12.17 5.44 -9.84
CA THR A 736 -11.50 6.75 -9.68
C THR A 736 -10.64 6.81 -8.42
N SER A 737 -10.73 5.81 -7.53
CA SER A 737 -9.89 5.73 -6.35
C SER A 737 -8.54 5.12 -6.66
N GLN A 738 -7.46 5.82 -6.28
CA GLN A 738 -6.07 5.37 -6.45
C GLN A 738 -5.76 4.06 -5.69
N VAL A 739 -6.60 3.70 -4.71
CA VAL A 739 -6.39 2.57 -3.80
C VAL A 739 -6.87 1.25 -4.41
N THR A 740 -8.04 1.27 -5.04
CA THR A 740 -8.73 0.06 -5.52
C THR A 740 -8.38 -0.28 -6.96
N LEU A 741 -7.85 0.69 -7.72
CA LEU A 741 -7.61 0.62 -9.15
C LEU A 741 -6.82 -0.61 -9.67
N PRO A 742 -5.72 -1.08 -9.04
CA PRO A 742 -4.94 -2.22 -9.57
C PRO A 742 -5.74 -3.53 -9.67
N THR A 743 -6.75 -3.69 -8.81
CA THR A 743 -7.50 -4.95 -8.66
C THR A 743 -8.76 -5.01 -9.54
N VAL A 744 -9.22 -3.86 -10.08
CA VAL A 744 -10.48 -3.76 -10.84
C VAL A 744 -10.29 -4.01 -12.34
N LEU A 745 -9.06 -3.90 -12.83
CA LEU A 745 -8.74 -3.82 -14.26
C LEU A 745 -9.13 -5.06 -15.07
N GLN A 746 -9.19 -6.24 -14.42
CA GLN A 746 -9.52 -7.50 -15.08
C GLN A 746 -10.96 -7.53 -15.64
N TYR A 747 -11.83 -6.61 -15.22
CA TYR A 747 -13.26 -6.65 -15.50
C TYR A 747 -13.77 -5.59 -16.49
N VAL A 748 -12.95 -4.62 -16.89
CA VAL A 748 -13.38 -3.49 -17.77
C VAL A 748 -13.26 -3.82 -19.27
N THR A 749 -12.98 -5.08 -19.63
CA THR A 749 -12.84 -5.50 -21.04
C THR A 749 -14.15 -5.83 -21.76
N ASN A 750 -15.32 -5.73 -21.10
CA ASN A 750 -16.65 -6.01 -21.66
C ASN A 750 -17.50 -4.76 -21.97
N THR A 751 -16.91 -3.74 -22.61
CA THR A 751 -17.61 -2.50 -23.03
C THR A 751 -18.46 -2.65 -24.30
N SER A 752 -18.59 -3.86 -24.87
CA SER A 752 -19.37 -4.14 -26.09
C SER A 752 -20.84 -3.75 -26.02
N HIS A 753 -21.39 -3.54 -24.82
CA HIS A 753 -22.79 -3.16 -24.63
C HIS A 753 -23.04 -1.65 -24.82
N ILE A 754 -22.02 -0.79 -24.72
CA ILE A 754 -22.16 0.67 -24.90
C ILE A 754 -22.58 1.02 -26.33
N THR A 755 -22.00 0.34 -27.33
CA THR A 755 -22.35 0.54 -28.74
C THR A 755 -23.75 0.04 -29.09
N SER A 756 -24.25 -1.02 -28.42
CA SER A 756 -25.64 -1.48 -28.58
C SER A 756 -26.68 -0.54 -27.94
N ILE A 757 -26.26 0.33 -27.02
CA ILE A 757 -27.10 1.37 -26.40
C ILE A 757 -27.19 2.58 -27.33
N ASP A 758 -26.08 3.01 -27.92
CA ASP A 758 -26.01 4.18 -28.80
C ASP A 758 -26.58 3.90 -30.21
N ALA A 759 -26.41 2.68 -30.74
CA ALA A 759 -26.98 2.25 -32.02
C ALA A 759 -28.52 2.11 -32.03
N SER A 760 -29.22 2.48 -30.93
CA SER A 760 -30.67 2.37 -30.75
C SER A 760 -31.22 0.93 -30.85
N GLU A 761 -30.36 -0.08 -30.73
CA GLU A 761 -30.74 -1.51 -30.75
C GLU A 761 -31.31 -1.99 -29.40
N THR A 762 -31.11 -1.23 -28.33
CA THR A 762 -31.68 -1.45 -26.99
C THR A 762 -32.58 -0.28 -26.58
N SER A 763 -33.85 -0.55 -26.26
CA SER A 763 -34.80 0.49 -25.86
C SER A 763 -34.66 0.87 -24.36
N LEU A 764 -33.46 1.25 -23.92
CA LEU A 764 -33.13 1.51 -22.51
C LEU A 764 -33.98 2.64 -21.91
N GLY A 765 -34.26 3.69 -22.69
CA GLY A 765 -35.10 4.82 -22.31
C GLY A 765 -36.54 4.43 -21.93
N SER A 766 -37.08 3.33 -22.49
CA SER A 766 -38.42 2.83 -22.13
C SER A 766 -38.46 2.11 -20.78
N ALA A 767 -37.31 1.62 -20.27
CA ALA A 767 -37.21 0.80 -19.06
C ALA A 767 -36.84 1.61 -17.82
N ILE A 768 -35.83 2.47 -17.95
CA ILE A 768 -35.23 3.25 -16.84
C ILE A 768 -35.41 4.77 -17.00
N GLY A 769 -35.92 5.24 -18.13
CA GLY A 769 -36.03 6.66 -18.47
C GLY A 769 -34.76 7.23 -19.10
N GLN A 770 -34.91 8.28 -19.92
CA GLN A 770 -33.81 8.90 -20.69
C GLN A 770 -32.64 9.37 -19.79
N ALA A 771 -32.96 9.92 -18.61
CA ALA A 771 -31.94 10.36 -17.65
C ALA A 771 -31.07 9.21 -17.11
N GLY A 772 -31.65 8.01 -16.94
CA GLY A 772 -30.92 6.85 -16.44
C GLY A 772 -29.98 6.24 -17.49
N SER A 773 -30.36 6.28 -18.78
CA SER A 773 -29.48 5.87 -19.88
C SER A 773 -28.31 6.83 -20.07
N GLU A 774 -28.55 8.14 -19.99
CA GLU A 774 -27.48 9.15 -20.07
C GLU A 774 -26.49 9.02 -18.90
N GLU A 775 -26.98 8.77 -17.68
CA GLU A 775 -26.13 8.56 -16.51
C GLU A 775 -25.25 7.30 -16.63
N LEU A 776 -25.78 6.20 -17.16
CA LEU A 776 -25.01 4.98 -17.42
C LEU A 776 -23.87 5.24 -18.41
N ILE A 777 -24.15 5.91 -19.53
CA ILE A 777 -23.15 6.23 -20.56
C ILE A 777 -22.07 7.13 -19.97
N ARG A 778 -22.45 8.23 -19.30
CA ARG A 778 -21.51 9.14 -18.65
C ARG A 778 -20.61 8.45 -17.64
N ASN A 779 -21.17 7.61 -16.77
CA ASN A 779 -20.40 6.90 -15.75
C ASN A 779 -19.44 5.88 -16.38
N THR A 780 -19.85 5.24 -17.49
CA THR A 780 -19.00 4.29 -18.20
C THR A 780 -17.83 4.98 -18.91
N LEU A 781 -18.08 6.12 -19.57
CA LEU A 781 -17.02 6.92 -20.19
C LEU A 781 -16.05 7.48 -19.15
N SER A 782 -16.57 7.94 -18.00
CA SER A 782 -15.73 8.42 -16.89
C SER A 782 -14.89 7.30 -16.27
N ALA A 783 -15.42 6.07 -16.23
CA ALA A 783 -14.68 4.89 -15.77
C ALA A 783 -13.53 4.55 -16.74
N VAL A 784 -13.80 4.61 -18.05
CA VAL A 784 -12.76 4.44 -19.08
C VAL A 784 -11.70 5.54 -18.96
N GLU A 785 -12.10 6.81 -18.81
CA GLU A 785 -11.18 7.92 -18.63
C GLU A 785 -10.27 7.74 -17.40
N ALA A 786 -10.83 7.30 -16.28
CA ALA A 786 -10.07 7.01 -15.06
C ALA A 786 -9.00 5.93 -15.33
N ILE A 787 -9.33 4.89 -16.10
CA ILE A 787 -8.38 3.83 -16.46
C ILE A 787 -7.29 4.35 -17.40
N THR A 788 -7.62 5.24 -18.35
CA THR A 788 -6.62 5.77 -19.28
C THR A 788 -5.59 6.68 -18.63
N GLN A 789 -5.88 7.24 -17.46
CA GLN A 789 -4.95 8.08 -16.70
C GLN A 789 -3.81 7.28 -16.03
N HIS A 790 -3.81 5.94 -16.13
CA HIS A 790 -2.81 5.08 -15.50
C HIS A 790 -2.04 4.19 -16.51
N PRO A 791 -0.96 4.71 -17.11
CA PRO A 791 -0.18 4.05 -18.17
C PRO A 791 0.30 2.63 -17.90
N ALA A 792 0.78 2.38 -16.67
CA ALA A 792 1.31 1.08 -16.26
C ALA A 792 0.26 -0.04 -16.33
N LEU A 793 -1.03 0.31 -16.24
CA LEU A 793 -2.14 -0.65 -16.24
C LEU A 793 -2.60 -1.03 -17.65
N LEU A 794 -2.46 -0.15 -18.63
CA LEU A 794 -2.91 -0.37 -20.02
C LEU A 794 -1.92 -1.21 -20.83
N THR A 795 -0.64 -1.16 -20.47
CA THR A 795 0.47 -1.86 -21.11
C THR A 795 0.21 -3.38 -21.32
N PRO A 796 -0.17 -4.15 -20.28
CA PRO A 796 -0.43 -5.59 -20.42
C PRO A 796 -1.72 -5.93 -21.21
N HIS A 797 -2.62 -4.97 -21.46
CA HIS A 797 -3.94 -5.20 -22.09
C HIS A 797 -4.15 -4.44 -23.41
N HIS A 798 -3.08 -4.12 -24.14
CA HIS A 798 -3.12 -3.36 -25.41
C HIS A 798 -4.00 -4.00 -26.51
N CYS A 799 -4.09 -5.33 -26.57
CA CYS A 799 -4.85 -6.06 -27.60
C CYS A 799 -6.39 -5.98 -27.41
N PRO A 800 -6.96 -6.21 -26.22
CA PRO A 800 -8.39 -5.93 -25.95
C PRO A 800 -8.78 -4.46 -26.12
N VAL A 801 -7.94 -3.52 -25.68
CA VAL A 801 -8.18 -2.08 -25.78
C VAL A 801 -8.30 -1.65 -27.25
N SER A 802 -7.36 -2.07 -28.10
CA SER A 802 -7.40 -1.76 -29.54
C SER A 802 -8.55 -2.43 -30.30
N ARG A 803 -8.97 -3.65 -29.90
CA ARG A 803 -10.04 -4.39 -30.59
C ARG A 803 -11.46 -3.98 -30.20
N VAL A 804 -11.67 -3.54 -28.96
CA VAL A 804 -13.01 -3.28 -28.42
C VAL A 804 -13.21 -1.81 -28.11
N LEU A 805 -12.27 -1.17 -27.40
CA LEU A 805 -12.48 0.18 -26.88
C LEU A 805 -12.35 1.24 -27.98
N VAL A 806 -11.32 1.14 -28.84
CA VAL A 806 -11.05 2.14 -29.88
C VAL A 806 -12.21 2.24 -30.89
N PRO A 807 -12.72 1.15 -31.51
CA PRO A 807 -13.87 1.24 -32.40
C PRO A 807 -15.12 1.84 -31.74
N ASN A 808 -15.34 1.57 -30.45
CA ASN A 808 -16.51 2.05 -29.71
C ASN A 808 -16.45 3.57 -29.42
N LEU A 809 -15.26 4.13 -29.23
CA LEU A 809 -15.06 5.57 -28.99
C LEU A 809 -15.21 6.40 -30.29
N LEU A 810 -15.15 5.77 -31.45
CA LEU A 810 -15.27 6.40 -32.78
C LEU A 810 -16.73 6.65 -33.21
N SER A 811 -17.71 6.14 -32.47
CA SER A 811 -19.13 6.08 -32.87
C SER A 811 -20.04 7.25 -32.38
N PRO A 812 -19.94 7.81 -31.15
CA PRO A 812 -21.00 8.69 -30.63
C PRO A 812 -20.86 10.18 -31.02
N MET A 813 -21.95 10.81 -31.48
CA MET A 813 -22.01 12.26 -31.76
C MET A 813 -22.18 13.15 -30.51
N GLU A 814 -22.78 12.66 -29.42
CA GLU A 814 -23.07 13.49 -28.22
C GLU A 814 -21.91 13.55 -27.21
N TRP A 815 -20.95 12.63 -27.28
CA TRP A 815 -19.87 12.47 -26.29
C TRP A 815 -18.46 12.70 -26.87
N ARG A 816 -18.37 13.37 -28.03
CA ARG A 816 -17.13 13.60 -28.81
C ARG A 816 -15.96 14.12 -27.99
N ILE A 817 -16.20 15.05 -27.06
CA ILE A 817 -15.14 15.62 -26.20
C ILE A 817 -14.45 14.54 -25.37
N VAL A 818 -15.23 13.71 -24.67
CA VAL A 818 -14.70 12.66 -23.79
C VAL A 818 -14.05 11.57 -24.63
N SER A 819 -14.69 11.17 -25.74
CA SER A 819 -14.14 10.18 -26.66
C SER A 819 -12.79 10.60 -27.26
N LEU A 820 -12.68 11.83 -27.77
CA LEU A 820 -11.43 12.35 -28.35
C LEU A 820 -10.34 12.51 -27.30
N ARG A 821 -10.69 12.96 -26.09
CA ARG A 821 -9.76 13.04 -24.97
C ARG A 821 -9.18 11.67 -24.62
N VAL A 822 -10.04 10.69 -24.39
CA VAL A 822 -9.66 9.30 -24.08
C VAL A 822 -8.83 8.68 -25.21
N LEU A 823 -9.25 8.85 -26.47
CA LEU A 823 -8.52 8.36 -27.65
C LEU A 823 -7.12 8.99 -27.76
N SER A 824 -6.98 10.29 -27.47
CA SER A 824 -5.69 10.97 -27.51
C SER A 824 -4.69 10.43 -26.48
N GLU A 825 -5.14 10.09 -25.26
CA GLU A 825 -4.27 9.51 -24.22
C GLU A 825 -3.90 8.05 -24.53
N ILE A 826 -4.87 7.23 -24.97
CA ILE A 826 -4.62 5.83 -25.34
C ILE A 826 -3.65 5.75 -26.51
N THR A 827 -3.83 6.58 -27.53
CA THR A 827 -3.01 6.55 -28.75
C THR A 827 -1.56 6.93 -28.45
N LEU A 828 -1.34 7.97 -27.63
CA LEU A 828 0.00 8.36 -27.19
C LEU A 828 0.69 7.24 -26.40
N LEU A 829 -0.05 6.58 -25.50
CA LEU A 829 0.47 5.46 -24.73
C LEU A 829 0.87 4.27 -25.61
N LEU A 830 0.02 3.89 -26.56
CA LEU A 830 0.26 2.74 -27.43
C LEU A 830 1.42 3.01 -28.41
N LEU A 831 1.57 4.24 -28.91
CA LEU A 831 2.64 4.61 -29.85
C LEU A 831 4.00 4.78 -29.17
N SER A 832 4.04 5.24 -27.91
CA SER A 832 5.30 5.42 -27.17
C SER A 832 6.00 4.11 -26.76
N GLN A 833 5.29 2.98 -26.70
CA GLN A 833 5.88 1.68 -26.34
C GLN A 833 6.69 1.03 -27.46
N GLU A 834 6.26 1.14 -28.72
CA GLU A 834 7.02 0.58 -29.84
C GLU A 834 8.32 1.38 -30.10
N ALA A 835 8.38 2.67 -29.74
CA ALA A 835 9.62 3.45 -29.82
C ALA A 835 10.74 2.96 -28.89
N VAL A 836 10.39 2.24 -27.81
CA VAL A 836 11.35 1.60 -26.88
C VAL A 836 11.75 0.21 -27.38
N GLU A 837 10.86 -0.52 -28.05
CA GLU A 837 11.15 -1.84 -28.63
C GLU A 837 11.89 -1.76 -29.99
N GLU A 838 11.83 -0.64 -30.71
CA GLU A 838 12.55 -0.45 -31.98
C GLU A 838 14.09 -0.39 -31.83
N GLY A 839 14.62 -0.44 -30.61
CA GLY A 839 16.04 -0.72 -30.35
C GLY A 839 16.43 -2.19 -30.61
N GLU A 840 15.48 -3.12 -30.60
CA GLU A 840 15.72 -4.55 -30.82
C GLU A 840 14.64 -5.19 -31.72
N ARG A 841 15.05 -5.52 -32.95
CA ARG A 841 14.37 -6.33 -33.99
C ARG A 841 13.59 -5.53 -35.04
N ARG A 842 14.28 -5.30 -36.16
CA ARG A 842 13.64 -5.17 -37.47
C ARG A 842 13.09 -6.53 -37.91
N GLU A 843 11.97 -6.45 -38.63
CA GLU A 843 11.28 -7.51 -39.38
C GLU A 843 10.35 -8.44 -38.58
N ARG A 844 9.10 -7.99 -38.40
CA ARG A 844 7.88 -8.83 -38.57
C ARG A 844 6.74 -7.97 -39.11
N GLU A 845 6.31 -8.31 -40.32
CA GLU A 845 5.30 -7.61 -41.10
C GLU A 845 3.87 -7.71 -40.50
N CYS A 846 3.13 -6.61 -40.64
CA CYS A 846 1.68 -6.50 -40.87
C CYS A 846 0.65 -6.98 -39.83
N ASN A 847 1.02 -7.28 -38.58
CA ASN A 847 0.07 -7.64 -37.51
C ASN A 847 0.29 -6.93 -36.17
N SER A 848 1.05 -5.83 -36.12
CA SER A 848 1.14 -5.02 -34.89
C SER A 848 -0.21 -4.35 -34.57
N SER A 849 -0.55 -4.28 -33.28
CA SER A 849 -1.73 -3.57 -32.77
C SER A 849 -1.81 -2.12 -33.28
N THR A 850 -0.65 -1.52 -33.52
CA THR A 850 -0.46 -0.17 -34.03
C THR A 850 -0.91 -0.03 -35.48
N GLY A 851 -0.59 -1.00 -36.35
CA GLY A 851 -1.06 -1.00 -37.75
C GLY A 851 -2.58 -1.01 -37.87
N ARG A 852 -3.26 -1.78 -37.00
CA ARG A 852 -4.74 -1.83 -36.93
C ARG A 852 -5.34 -0.55 -36.37
N LEU A 853 -4.75 0.00 -35.30
CA LEU A 853 -5.15 1.28 -34.72
C LEU A 853 -5.06 2.39 -35.77
N LEU A 854 -3.95 2.43 -36.51
CA LEU A 854 -3.69 3.39 -37.56
C LEU A 854 -4.72 3.27 -38.70
N THR A 855 -5.05 2.05 -39.16
CA THR A 855 -6.08 1.85 -40.19
C THR A 855 -7.47 2.28 -39.70
N LEU A 856 -7.85 1.94 -38.46
CA LEU A 856 -9.16 2.30 -37.91
C LEU A 856 -9.32 3.81 -37.75
N ILE A 857 -8.30 4.49 -37.22
CA ILE A 857 -8.30 5.94 -37.06
C ILE A 857 -8.31 6.62 -38.44
N THR A 858 -7.50 6.12 -39.39
CA THR A 858 -7.40 6.68 -40.74
C THR A 858 -8.70 6.53 -41.53
N GLU A 859 -9.37 5.37 -41.46
CA GLU A 859 -10.59 5.11 -42.23
C GLU A 859 -11.83 5.78 -41.61
N ALA A 860 -11.92 5.90 -40.28
CA ALA A 860 -13.11 6.38 -39.59
C ALA A 860 -13.06 7.86 -39.17
N LEU A 861 -11.91 8.36 -38.68
CA LEU A 861 -11.80 9.73 -38.15
C LEU A 861 -11.32 10.73 -39.18
N LEU A 862 -10.38 10.36 -40.07
CA LEU A 862 -9.82 11.30 -41.06
C LEU A 862 -10.89 12.07 -41.85
N PRO A 863 -11.99 11.44 -42.32
CA PRO A 863 -13.05 12.16 -43.04
C PRO A 863 -13.79 13.20 -42.19
N GLN A 864 -13.70 13.13 -40.86
CA GLN A 864 -14.41 13.99 -39.91
C GLN A 864 -13.53 15.12 -39.35
N TYR A 865 -12.21 15.07 -39.53
CA TYR A 865 -11.27 16.01 -38.93
C TYR A 865 -11.50 17.47 -39.34
N GLU A 866 -11.92 17.72 -40.59
CA GLU A 866 -12.28 19.08 -41.03
C GLU A 866 -13.40 19.67 -40.16
N SER A 867 -14.43 18.87 -39.83
CA SER A 867 -15.54 19.30 -38.99
C SER A 867 -15.13 19.44 -37.51
N LEU A 868 -14.30 18.53 -36.99
CA LEU A 868 -13.88 18.54 -35.58
C LEU A 868 -12.97 19.72 -35.25
N LEU A 869 -12.13 20.15 -36.20
CA LEU A 869 -11.22 21.27 -36.02
C LEU A 869 -11.94 22.63 -36.00
N LEU A 870 -13.11 22.72 -36.61
CA LEU A 870 -13.93 23.95 -36.68
C LEU A 870 -14.98 24.06 -35.55
N GLU A 871 -15.06 23.06 -34.66
CA GLU A 871 -15.93 23.11 -33.49
C GLU A 871 -15.35 24.03 -32.39
N PRO A 872 -16.19 24.56 -31.45
CA PRO A 872 -15.68 25.38 -30.36
C PRO A 872 -14.77 24.60 -29.40
N ASP A 873 -13.83 25.30 -28.76
CA ASP A 873 -12.98 24.74 -27.71
C ASP A 873 -13.80 23.99 -26.63
N PRO A 874 -13.34 22.81 -26.15
CA PRO A 874 -11.98 22.26 -26.25
C PRO A 874 -11.81 21.17 -27.33
N ILE A 875 -12.76 20.99 -28.25
CA ILE A 875 -12.77 19.88 -29.22
C ILE A 875 -11.54 19.91 -30.15
N PRO A 876 -11.18 21.06 -30.76
CA PRO A 876 -9.99 21.17 -31.60
C PRO A 876 -8.70 20.79 -30.86
N VAL A 877 -8.57 21.13 -29.58
CA VAL A 877 -7.38 20.79 -28.76
C VAL A 877 -7.13 19.28 -28.74
N TYR A 878 -8.17 18.49 -28.45
CA TYR A 878 -8.04 17.02 -28.35
C TYR A 878 -7.87 16.37 -29.72
N ALA A 879 -8.56 16.90 -30.75
CA ALA A 879 -8.38 16.44 -32.14
C ALA A 879 -6.94 16.67 -32.63
N LEU A 880 -6.39 17.87 -32.40
CA LEU A 880 -5.00 18.20 -32.72
C LEU A 880 -4.03 17.39 -31.89
N LYS A 881 -4.26 17.19 -30.58
CA LYS A 881 -3.42 16.34 -29.73
C LYS A 881 -3.31 14.92 -30.28
N LEU A 882 -4.41 14.34 -30.76
CA LEU A 882 -4.42 13.03 -31.40
C LEU A 882 -3.64 13.03 -32.73
N LEU A 883 -3.82 14.04 -33.58
CA LEU A 883 -3.07 14.17 -34.84
C LEU A 883 -1.56 14.33 -34.62
N VAL A 884 -1.15 15.14 -33.63
CA VAL A 884 0.26 15.32 -33.27
C VAL A 884 0.88 13.98 -32.90
N ALA A 885 0.24 13.21 -32.01
CA ALA A 885 0.74 11.88 -31.62
C ALA A 885 0.85 10.93 -32.82
N LEU A 886 -0.13 10.92 -33.73
CA LEU A 886 -0.10 10.06 -34.91
C LEU A 886 0.98 10.47 -35.92
N THR A 887 1.19 11.77 -36.11
CA THR A 887 2.18 12.31 -37.05
C THR A 887 3.61 12.18 -36.54
N GLU A 888 3.83 12.25 -35.23
CA GLU A 888 5.14 12.06 -34.61
C GLU A 888 5.69 10.64 -34.82
N HIS A 889 4.82 9.62 -34.77
CA HIS A 889 5.20 8.22 -34.81
C HIS A 889 4.91 7.49 -36.13
N SER A 890 4.19 8.09 -37.10
CA SER A 890 3.79 7.40 -38.34
C SER A 890 3.99 8.23 -39.62
N SER A 891 5.01 7.87 -40.41
CA SER A 891 5.30 8.51 -41.71
C SER A 891 4.13 8.44 -42.72
N PRO A 892 3.38 7.33 -42.87
CA PRO A 892 2.22 7.27 -43.76
C PRO A 892 1.07 8.23 -43.39
N VAL A 893 0.85 8.49 -42.09
CA VAL A 893 -0.17 9.47 -41.66
C VAL A 893 0.23 10.88 -42.07
N ASN A 894 1.52 11.20 -42.03
CA ASN A 894 2.00 12.51 -42.45
C ASN A 894 1.74 12.79 -43.94
N SER A 895 1.96 11.81 -44.82
CA SER A 895 1.61 11.96 -46.26
C SER A 895 0.11 12.14 -46.44
N LEU A 896 -0.70 11.38 -45.70
CA LEU A 896 -2.15 11.43 -45.79
C LEU A 896 -2.73 12.77 -45.30
N VAL A 897 -2.20 13.33 -44.20
CA VAL A 897 -2.59 14.66 -43.71
C VAL A 897 -2.22 15.74 -44.73
N ARG A 898 -1.06 15.61 -45.40
CA ARG A 898 -0.61 16.54 -46.44
C ARG A 898 -1.48 16.50 -47.70
N ASP A 899 -1.87 15.30 -48.12
CA ASP A 899 -2.69 15.09 -49.32
C ASP A 899 -4.19 15.37 -49.07
N SER A 900 -4.57 15.61 -47.82
CA SER A 900 -5.94 15.95 -47.40
C SER A 900 -6.17 17.46 -47.27
N ARG A 901 -7.44 17.89 -47.11
CA ARG A 901 -7.79 19.30 -46.84
C ARG A 901 -7.59 19.73 -45.38
N ILE A 902 -6.99 18.88 -44.55
CA ILE A 902 -6.74 19.18 -43.13
C ILE A 902 -5.74 20.31 -42.99
N LEU A 903 -4.70 20.37 -43.84
CA LEU A 903 -3.67 21.41 -43.74
C LEU A 903 -4.25 22.84 -43.86
N PRO A 904 -5.06 23.18 -44.87
CA PRO A 904 -5.78 24.47 -44.91
C PRO A 904 -6.63 24.76 -43.67
N VAL A 905 -7.33 23.76 -43.13
CA VAL A 905 -8.18 23.92 -41.94
C VAL A 905 -7.34 24.20 -40.69
N VAL A 906 -6.16 23.58 -40.55
CA VAL A 906 -5.23 23.88 -39.44
C VAL A 906 -4.79 25.34 -39.48
N PHE A 907 -4.45 25.87 -40.66
CA PHE A 907 -4.09 27.28 -40.82
C PHE A 907 -5.28 28.22 -40.51
N GLN A 908 -6.51 27.84 -40.89
CA GLN A 908 -7.72 28.56 -40.51
C GLN A 908 -7.91 28.60 -38.98
N VAL A 909 -7.80 27.45 -38.31
CA VAL A 909 -7.93 27.36 -36.84
C VAL A 909 -6.87 28.20 -36.15
N MET A 910 -5.63 28.20 -36.64
CA MET A 910 -4.57 29.06 -36.09
C MET A 910 -4.89 30.55 -36.27
N ALA A 911 -5.45 30.95 -37.40
CA ALA A 911 -5.88 32.33 -37.63
C ALA A 911 -7.00 32.75 -36.66
N GLU A 912 -7.96 31.86 -36.38
CA GLU A 912 -9.06 32.10 -35.43
C GLU A 912 -8.58 32.19 -33.96
N HIS A 913 -7.44 31.60 -33.61
CA HIS A 913 -6.88 31.57 -32.25
C HIS A 913 -5.70 32.54 -32.04
N GLN A 914 -5.48 33.51 -32.94
CA GLN A 914 -4.38 34.49 -32.81
C GLN A 914 -4.46 35.33 -31.53
N ASP A 915 -5.66 35.59 -31.00
CA ASP A 915 -5.83 36.35 -29.75
C ASP A 915 -5.43 35.57 -28.47
N ASN A 916 -5.20 34.25 -28.59
CA ASN A 916 -4.84 33.38 -27.47
C ASN A 916 -3.72 32.40 -27.85
N ILE A 917 -2.53 32.95 -28.12
CA ILE A 917 -1.37 32.18 -28.59
C ILE A 917 -0.90 31.10 -27.61
N LEU A 918 -1.07 31.33 -26.30
CA LEU A 918 -0.76 30.33 -25.25
C LEU A 918 -1.87 29.29 -25.05
N GLY A 919 -2.95 29.35 -25.83
CA GLY A 919 -4.05 28.40 -25.81
C GLY A 919 -3.64 27.02 -26.31
N GLY A 920 -4.25 25.97 -25.76
CA GLY A 920 -3.93 24.58 -26.11
C GLY A 920 -4.09 24.27 -27.60
N THR A 921 -5.06 24.90 -28.27
CA THR A 921 -5.31 24.72 -29.72
C THR A 921 -4.13 25.23 -30.55
N MET A 922 -3.66 26.46 -30.29
CA MET A 922 -2.51 27.04 -30.98
C MET A 922 -1.24 26.20 -30.76
N GLN A 923 -1.00 25.76 -29.52
CA GLN A 923 0.16 24.92 -29.19
C GLN A 923 0.16 23.59 -29.95
N LYS A 924 -0.99 22.88 -30.00
CA LYS A 924 -1.08 21.61 -30.71
C LYS A 924 -1.06 21.78 -32.22
N ALA A 925 -1.61 22.88 -32.74
CA ALA A 925 -1.48 23.21 -34.16
C ALA A 925 -0.03 23.49 -34.57
N MET A 926 0.72 24.24 -33.75
CA MET A 926 2.15 24.49 -33.97
C MET A 926 2.99 23.23 -33.86
N ALA A 927 2.73 22.36 -32.89
CA ALA A 927 3.41 21.07 -32.77
C ALA A 927 3.15 20.18 -34.00
N LEU A 928 1.92 20.20 -34.55
CA LEU A 928 1.57 19.48 -35.77
C LEU A 928 2.36 20.01 -36.98
N LEU A 929 2.48 21.34 -37.11
CA LEU A 929 3.30 21.95 -38.17
C LEU A 929 4.78 21.59 -38.04
N SER A 930 5.31 21.54 -36.82
CA SER A 930 6.68 21.09 -36.57
C SER A 930 6.91 19.66 -37.08
N ASN A 931 6.02 18.72 -36.71
CA ASN A 931 6.09 17.32 -37.16
C ASN A 931 6.01 17.19 -38.69
N LEU A 932 5.09 17.92 -39.32
CA LEU A 932 4.88 17.85 -40.77
C LEU A 932 6.04 18.46 -41.57
N THR A 933 6.69 19.49 -41.04
CA THR A 933 7.84 20.16 -41.69
C THR A 933 9.18 19.46 -41.43
N GLY A 934 9.30 18.70 -40.34
CA GLY A 934 10.54 18.03 -39.93
C GLY A 934 10.87 16.71 -40.64
N GLN A 935 10.01 16.22 -41.53
CA GLN A 935 10.32 14.97 -42.23
C GLN A 935 11.41 15.15 -43.30
N LYS A 936 12.10 14.05 -43.63
CA LYS A 936 13.11 14.05 -44.69
C LYS A 936 12.44 14.20 -46.06
N ASP A 937 12.98 15.07 -46.91
CA ASP A 937 12.56 15.29 -48.30
C ASP A 937 11.12 15.83 -48.49
N VAL A 938 10.61 16.62 -47.53
CA VAL A 938 9.29 17.26 -47.64
C VAL A 938 9.27 18.39 -48.66
N ASP A 939 8.25 18.39 -49.53
CA ASP A 939 7.88 19.57 -50.32
C ASP A 939 7.15 20.58 -49.43
N LEU A 940 7.80 21.72 -49.19
CA LEU A 940 7.26 22.82 -48.37
C LEU A 940 6.32 23.74 -49.15
N GLN A 941 6.19 23.58 -50.48
CA GLN A 941 5.37 24.46 -51.32
C GLN A 941 3.90 24.56 -50.91
N PRO A 942 3.21 23.47 -50.50
CA PRO A 942 1.85 23.55 -49.98
C PRO A 942 1.73 24.37 -48.69
N PHE A 943 2.76 24.37 -47.84
CA PHE A 943 2.77 25.14 -46.60
C PHE A 943 2.98 26.63 -46.87
N TYR A 944 3.85 26.97 -47.83
CA TYR A 944 4.03 28.35 -48.27
C TYR A 944 2.76 28.95 -48.86
N GLN A 945 1.98 28.16 -49.63
CA GLN A 945 0.70 28.60 -50.17
C GLN A 945 -0.36 28.93 -49.10
N GLN A 946 -0.24 28.35 -47.91
CA GLN A 946 -1.13 28.62 -46.77
C GLN A 946 -0.61 29.73 -45.83
N GLY A 947 0.56 30.32 -46.12
CA GLY A 947 1.12 31.41 -45.30
C GLY A 947 2.01 30.97 -44.15
N LEU A 948 2.69 29.82 -44.23
CA LEU A 948 3.59 29.30 -43.19
C LEU A 948 4.55 30.36 -42.63
N VAL A 949 5.21 31.14 -43.49
CA VAL A 949 6.21 32.14 -43.08
C VAL A 949 5.57 33.26 -42.25
N GLU A 950 4.38 33.73 -42.64
CA GLU A 950 3.67 34.78 -41.93
C GLU A 950 3.23 34.32 -40.53
N VAL A 951 2.70 33.10 -40.45
CA VAL A 951 2.27 32.48 -39.19
C VAL A 951 3.45 32.25 -38.26
N VAL A 952 4.56 31.67 -38.74
CA VAL A 952 5.77 31.47 -37.94
C VAL A 952 6.30 32.82 -37.44
N CYS A 953 6.39 33.84 -38.29
CA CYS A 953 6.86 35.16 -37.87
C CYS A 953 5.96 35.81 -36.81
N SER A 954 4.64 35.77 -37.00
CA SER A 954 3.67 36.38 -36.08
C SER A 954 3.67 35.67 -34.72
N VAL A 955 3.51 34.34 -34.71
CA VAL A 955 3.38 33.55 -33.48
C VAL A 955 4.72 33.50 -32.73
N PHE A 956 5.86 33.39 -33.43
CA PHE A 956 7.18 33.43 -32.82
C PHE A 956 7.45 34.78 -32.15
N SER A 957 7.10 35.88 -32.81
CA SER A 957 7.37 37.22 -32.27
C SER A 957 6.68 37.44 -30.93
N GLU A 958 5.42 37.01 -30.81
CA GLU A 958 4.66 37.13 -29.58
C GLU A 958 5.10 36.11 -28.51
N ALA A 959 5.36 34.85 -28.90
CA ALA A 959 5.83 33.82 -27.97
C ALA A 959 7.21 34.13 -27.38
N ALA A 960 8.14 34.67 -28.19
CA ALA A 960 9.48 35.06 -27.76
C ALA A 960 9.45 36.23 -26.76
N VAL A 961 8.60 37.25 -27.00
CA VAL A 961 8.42 38.37 -26.05
C VAL A 961 7.88 37.85 -24.71
N LEU A 962 6.86 36.99 -24.74
CA LEU A 962 6.29 36.40 -23.53
C LEU A 962 7.27 35.52 -22.76
N TYR A 963 8.20 34.85 -23.46
CA TYR A 963 9.25 34.04 -22.86
C TYR A 963 10.32 34.91 -22.17
N VAL A 964 10.73 36.02 -22.81
CA VAL A 964 11.75 36.94 -22.28
C VAL A 964 11.23 37.79 -21.11
N GLU A 965 9.94 38.15 -21.09
CA GLU A 965 9.37 39.07 -20.07
C GLU A 965 8.89 38.40 -18.76
N ARG A 966 8.74 37.07 -18.68
CA ARG A 966 8.08 36.40 -17.53
C ARG A 966 9.08 35.72 -16.58
N GLU A 967 9.51 36.41 -15.54
CA GLU A 967 10.40 35.80 -14.53
C GLU A 967 9.72 34.77 -13.60
N GLU A 968 8.47 34.91 -13.13
CA GLU A 968 7.97 33.98 -12.06
C GLU A 968 6.45 33.69 -12.03
N ARG A 969 5.84 33.08 -13.07
CA ARG A 969 4.42 32.64 -13.01
C ARG A 969 4.10 31.32 -13.74
N PRO A 970 2.98 30.63 -13.39
CA PRO A 970 2.59 29.30 -13.89
C PRO A 970 2.38 29.15 -15.42
N GLY A 971 2.52 30.22 -16.20
CA GLY A 971 2.44 30.18 -17.68
C GLY A 971 3.76 29.89 -18.40
N ARG A 972 4.89 29.73 -17.68
CA ARG A 972 6.23 29.55 -18.26
C ARG A 972 6.38 28.24 -19.05
N LYS A 973 5.73 27.14 -18.60
CA LYS A 973 5.75 25.84 -19.28
C LYS A 973 5.03 25.90 -20.63
N ASN A 974 3.86 26.55 -20.67
CA ASN A 974 3.07 26.69 -21.88
C ASN A 974 3.78 27.56 -22.95
N SER A 975 4.45 28.63 -22.54
CA SER A 975 5.27 29.43 -23.46
C SER A 975 6.51 28.67 -23.94
N HIS A 976 7.09 27.81 -23.10
CA HIS A 976 8.26 27.01 -23.42
C HIS A 976 7.97 25.96 -24.51
N ASP A 977 6.96 25.11 -24.32
CA ASP A 977 6.64 24.03 -25.27
C ASP A 977 6.23 24.58 -26.65
N LEU A 978 5.53 25.72 -26.66
CA LEU A 978 5.19 26.45 -27.88
C LEU A 978 6.44 27.00 -28.58
N LEU A 979 7.35 27.60 -27.81
CA LEU A 979 8.58 28.19 -28.33
C LEU A 979 9.49 27.13 -28.96
N LEU A 980 9.64 25.96 -28.33
CA LEU A 980 10.39 24.84 -28.91
C LEU A 980 9.77 24.37 -30.23
N SER A 981 8.46 24.17 -30.28
CA SER A 981 7.76 23.77 -31.52
C SER A 981 7.97 24.80 -32.65
N LEU A 982 8.00 26.08 -32.32
CA LEU A 982 8.26 27.17 -33.26
C LEU A 982 9.73 27.22 -33.71
N LEU A 983 10.68 27.00 -32.80
CA LEU A 983 12.12 26.92 -33.12
C LEU A 983 12.42 25.71 -34.01
N ASP A 984 11.82 24.55 -33.73
CA ASP A 984 11.95 23.36 -34.57
C ASP A 984 11.39 23.60 -35.97
N THR A 985 10.18 24.17 -36.07
CA THR A 985 9.57 24.53 -37.36
C THR A 985 10.48 25.49 -38.15
N LEU A 986 11.02 26.51 -37.48
CA LEU A 986 11.96 27.46 -38.07
C LEU A 986 13.24 26.75 -38.55
N HIS A 987 13.81 25.89 -37.72
CA HIS A 987 14.99 25.09 -38.04
C HIS A 987 14.74 24.23 -39.29
N ASN A 988 13.61 23.54 -39.36
CA ASN A 988 13.22 22.67 -40.47
C ASN A 988 13.10 23.44 -41.78
N VAL A 989 12.42 24.59 -41.76
CA VAL A 989 12.28 25.48 -42.93
C VAL A 989 13.64 25.99 -43.41
N LEU A 990 14.50 26.43 -42.49
CA LEU A 990 15.83 26.96 -42.83
C LEU A 990 16.78 25.87 -43.33
N THR A 991 16.70 24.67 -42.77
CA THR A 991 17.50 23.52 -43.20
C THR A 991 17.08 23.03 -44.57
N SER A 992 15.78 22.96 -44.84
CA SER A 992 15.25 22.65 -46.18
C SER A 992 15.71 23.69 -47.21
N THR A 993 15.59 24.98 -46.88
CA THR A 993 16.06 26.08 -47.72
C THR A 993 17.56 26.00 -47.96
N SER A 994 18.37 25.73 -46.93
CA SER A 994 19.82 25.57 -47.07
C SER A 994 20.19 24.38 -47.95
N ARG A 995 19.44 23.29 -47.88
CA ARG A 995 19.65 22.13 -48.74
C ARG A 995 19.39 22.46 -50.21
N VAL A 996 18.25 23.09 -50.52
CA VAL A 996 17.90 23.51 -51.89
C VAL A 996 18.95 24.46 -52.46
N VAL A 997 19.34 25.48 -51.68
CA VAL A 997 20.39 26.44 -52.09
C VAL A 997 21.74 25.74 -52.31
N ARG A 998 22.13 24.78 -51.46
CA ARG A 998 23.38 24.02 -51.66
C ARG A 998 23.34 23.16 -52.92
N ILE A 999 22.21 22.53 -53.22
CA ILE A 999 22.05 21.72 -54.45
C ILE A 999 22.17 22.63 -55.67
N ALA A 1000 21.45 23.75 -55.69
CA ALA A 1000 21.53 24.74 -56.77
C ALA A 1000 22.95 25.31 -56.98
N LEU A 1001 23.72 25.48 -55.89
CA LEU A 1001 25.13 25.93 -55.96
C LEU A 1001 26.10 24.84 -56.44
N GLN A 1002 25.73 23.55 -56.37
CA GLN A 1002 26.55 22.43 -56.82
C GLN A 1002 26.27 22.05 -58.28
N VAL A 1003 25.04 22.26 -58.76
CA VAL A 1003 24.61 21.95 -60.13
C VAL A 1003 24.71 23.23 -60.98
N SER A 1004 25.93 23.56 -61.41
CA SER A 1004 26.25 24.80 -62.14
C SER A 1004 25.57 24.99 -63.51
N GLU A 1005 24.79 24.02 -64.03
CA GLU A 1005 24.28 24.04 -65.42
C GLU A 1005 22.73 24.02 -65.56
N SER A 1006 21.95 23.91 -64.48
CA SER A 1006 20.47 23.89 -64.56
C SER A 1006 19.85 25.23 -64.14
N GLN A 1007 19.54 26.10 -65.11
CA GLN A 1007 18.89 27.41 -64.88
C GLN A 1007 17.59 27.33 -64.04
N GLY A 1008 16.88 26.19 -64.08
CA GLY A 1008 15.65 25.98 -63.31
C GLY A 1008 15.87 25.80 -61.80
N GLU A 1009 16.98 25.17 -61.39
CA GLU A 1009 17.25 24.93 -59.96
C GLU A 1009 17.78 26.18 -59.26
N THR A 1010 18.53 27.02 -59.97
CA THR A 1010 18.99 28.33 -59.48
C THR A 1010 17.82 29.30 -59.29
N GLN A 1011 16.89 29.37 -60.25
CA GLN A 1011 15.70 30.21 -60.11
C GLN A 1011 14.81 29.76 -58.94
N ALA A 1012 14.60 28.46 -58.78
CA ALA A 1012 13.81 27.91 -57.67
C ALA A 1012 14.44 28.23 -56.30
N ALA A 1013 15.77 28.21 -56.20
CA ALA A 1013 16.49 28.59 -54.99
C ALA A 1013 16.38 30.09 -54.67
N GLU A 1014 16.43 30.95 -55.69
CA GLU A 1014 16.23 32.41 -55.54
C GLU A 1014 14.80 32.74 -55.08
N ASP A 1015 13.80 32.15 -55.72
CA ASP A 1015 12.39 32.33 -55.35
C ASP A 1015 12.13 31.85 -53.91
N LEU A 1016 12.72 30.72 -53.51
CA LEU A 1016 12.62 30.20 -52.15
C LEU A 1016 13.30 31.11 -51.11
N LEU A 1017 14.45 31.71 -51.45
CA LEU A 1017 15.12 32.69 -50.60
C LEU A 1017 14.27 33.96 -50.43
N LEU A 1018 13.57 34.39 -51.48
CA LEU A 1018 12.65 35.54 -51.41
C LEU A 1018 11.42 35.24 -50.54
N ILE A 1019 10.80 34.06 -50.70
CA ILE A 1019 9.64 33.63 -49.90
C ILE A 1019 9.98 33.60 -48.40
N ASN A 1020 11.17 33.08 -48.04
CA ASN A 1020 11.60 32.96 -46.65
C ASN A 1020 12.27 34.23 -46.09
N LYS A 1021 12.45 35.29 -46.89
CA LYS A 1021 13.09 36.55 -46.47
C LYS A 1021 12.47 37.17 -45.19
N PRO A 1022 11.13 37.14 -44.96
CA PRO A 1022 10.55 37.68 -43.73
C PRO A 1022 11.08 37.04 -42.44
N LEU A 1023 11.58 35.79 -42.48
CA LEU A 1023 12.18 35.11 -41.31
C LEU A 1023 13.40 35.87 -40.74
N THR A 1024 14.06 36.73 -41.53
CA THR A 1024 15.19 37.54 -41.05
C THR A 1024 14.77 38.58 -39.99
N GLN A 1025 13.47 38.90 -39.90
CA GLN A 1025 12.92 39.79 -38.86
C GLN A 1025 13.07 39.17 -37.46
N LEU A 1026 13.09 37.83 -37.35
CA LEU A 1026 13.24 37.10 -36.08
C LEU A 1026 14.66 37.15 -35.52
N THR A 1027 15.65 37.63 -36.29
CA THR A 1027 17.07 37.68 -35.91
C THR A 1027 17.29 38.40 -34.57
N SER A 1028 16.63 39.53 -34.34
CA SER A 1028 16.77 40.29 -33.10
C SER A 1028 16.25 39.52 -31.88
N LEU A 1029 15.09 38.88 -32.02
CA LEU A 1029 14.47 38.10 -30.95
C LEU A 1029 15.30 36.86 -30.62
N LEU A 1030 15.78 36.14 -31.64
CA LEU A 1030 16.69 35.01 -31.47
C LEU A 1030 17.97 35.41 -30.71
N ILE A 1031 18.56 36.57 -31.02
CA ILE A 1031 19.73 37.06 -30.29
C ILE A 1031 19.42 37.34 -28.82
N GLN A 1032 18.25 37.90 -28.53
CA GLN A 1032 17.82 38.22 -27.16
C GLN A 1032 17.52 36.98 -26.32
N MET A 1033 17.21 35.83 -26.95
CA MET A 1033 16.96 34.56 -26.26
C MET A 1033 18.23 33.73 -26.00
N LEU A 1034 19.36 34.03 -26.64
CA LEU A 1034 20.64 33.33 -26.41
C LEU A 1034 21.15 33.34 -24.95
N PRO A 1035 20.92 34.37 -24.11
CA PRO A 1035 21.31 34.35 -22.71
C PRO A 1035 20.27 33.64 -21.83
N CYS A 1036 19.79 32.47 -22.24
CA CYS A 1036 18.91 31.63 -21.43
C CYS A 1036 19.69 30.52 -20.71
N GLU A 1037 19.18 30.07 -19.57
CA GLU A 1037 19.71 28.92 -18.82
C GLU A 1037 19.23 27.58 -19.39
N ASP A 1038 18.21 27.60 -20.24
CA ASP A 1038 17.62 26.41 -20.86
C ASP A 1038 18.46 25.93 -22.04
N VAL A 1039 18.97 24.71 -21.94
CA VAL A 1039 19.92 24.14 -22.91
C VAL A 1039 19.24 23.87 -24.25
N GLU A 1040 17.99 23.39 -24.25
CA GLU A 1040 17.27 23.02 -25.48
C GLU A 1040 16.93 24.28 -26.30
N VAL A 1041 16.38 25.29 -25.62
CA VAL A 1041 16.07 26.59 -26.23
C VAL A 1041 17.35 27.24 -26.76
N TYR A 1042 18.45 27.20 -26.01
CA TYR A 1042 19.74 27.75 -26.44
C TYR A 1042 20.25 27.06 -27.72
N GLU A 1043 20.25 25.73 -27.74
CA GLU A 1043 20.77 24.96 -28.87
C GLU A 1043 19.98 25.26 -30.15
N GLU A 1044 18.66 25.16 -30.12
CA GLU A 1044 17.83 25.40 -31.31
C GLU A 1044 17.86 26.86 -31.76
N THR A 1045 17.86 27.81 -30.82
CA THR A 1045 18.04 29.24 -31.12
C THR A 1045 19.37 29.51 -31.83
N SER A 1046 20.47 28.91 -31.34
CA SER A 1046 21.80 29.08 -31.92
C SER A 1046 21.93 28.45 -33.31
N GLN A 1047 21.26 27.32 -33.55
CA GLN A 1047 21.21 26.63 -34.84
C GLN A 1047 20.41 27.43 -35.88
N CYS A 1048 19.20 27.88 -35.52
CA CYS A 1048 18.37 28.74 -36.36
C CYS A 1048 19.11 30.01 -36.76
N LEU A 1049 19.74 30.68 -35.78
CA LEU A 1049 20.51 31.91 -36.03
C LEU A 1049 21.72 31.63 -36.95
N SER A 1050 22.42 30.51 -36.76
CA SER A 1050 23.52 30.10 -37.64
C SER A 1050 23.08 29.88 -39.09
N LEU A 1051 21.91 29.26 -39.32
CA LEU A 1051 21.35 29.03 -40.65
C LEU A 1051 20.86 30.33 -41.29
N LEU A 1052 20.15 31.20 -40.55
CA LEU A 1052 19.76 32.52 -41.03
C LEU A 1052 20.97 33.34 -41.48
N MET A 1053 22.06 33.31 -40.71
CA MET A 1053 23.30 34.01 -41.08
C MET A 1053 24.02 33.39 -42.27
N GLN A 1054 23.83 32.09 -42.54
CA GLN A 1054 24.38 31.43 -43.73
C GLN A 1054 23.63 31.81 -44.99
N LEU A 1055 22.31 31.91 -44.90
CA LEU A 1055 21.44 32.13 -46.05
C LEU A 1055 21.32 33.61 -46.40
N TYR A 1056 21.25 34.50 -45.40
CA TYR A 1056 20.92 35.91 -45.60
C TYR A 1056 22.00 36.89 -45.12
N GLY A 1057 23.15 36.42 -44.63
CA GLY A 1057 24.30 37.27 -44.35
C GLY A 1057 24.10 38.39 -43.32
N GLY A 1058 23.07 38.30 -42.46
CA GLY A 1058 22.77 39.34 -41.47
C GLY A 1058 22.01 40.56 -42.01
N ASP A 1059 21.19 40.38 -43.04
CA ASP A 1059 20.29 41.39 -43.64
C ASP A 1059 19.10 41.74 -42.72
N SER A 1060 19.40 42.09 -41.45
CA SER A 1060 18.45 42.61 -40.47
C SER A 1060 19.01 43.92 -39.87
N PRO A 1061 18.28 45.05 -39.95
CA PRO A 1061 18.80 46.37 -39.57
C PRO A 1061 19.14 46.47 -38.08
N ASP A 1062 18.49 45.68 -37.22
CA ASP A 1062 18.60 45.78 -35.76
C ASP A 1062 19.50 44.71 -35.12
N SER A 1063 20.12 43.83 -35.90
CA SER A 1063 20.95 42.71 -35.42
C SER A 1063 22.17 43.13 -34.57
N LEU A 1064 22.66 44.36 -34.73
CA LEU A 1064 23.76 44.96 -33.94
C LEU A 1064 23.28 46.11 -33.03
N SER A 1065 22.00 46.13 -32.65
CA SER A 1065 21.49 47.10 -31.69
C SER A 1065 22.20 46.98 -30.32
N PRO A 1066 22.25 48.04 -29.50
CA PRO A 1066 22.89 48.00 -28.18
C PRO A 1066 22.36 46.85 -27.29
N LEU A 1067 21.05 46.59 -27.35
CA LEU A 1067 20.38 45.52 -26.62
C LEU A 1067 20.85 44.12 -27.08
N ASN A 1068 21.00 43.93 -28.38
CA ASN A 1068 21.45 42.66 -28.97
C ASN A 1068 22.94 42.41 -28.72
N LEU A 1069 23.77 43.45 -28.73
CA LEU A 1069 25.18 43.36 -28.36
C LEU A 1069 25.37 42.99 -26.88
N GLN A 1070 24.53 43.53 -25.99
CA GLN A 1070 24.53 43.16 -24.58
C GLN A 1070 24.12 41.69 -24.39
N SER A 1071 23.11 41.23 -25.13
CA SER A 1071 22.66 39.83 -25.12
C SER A 1071 23.75 38.87 -25.62
N LEU A 1072 24.41 39.18 -26.74
CA LEU A 1072 25.53 38.37 -27.26
C LEU A 1072 26.73 38.33 -26.29
N SER A 1073 27.03 39.46 -25.63
CA SER A 1073 28.07 39.53 -24.61
C SER A 1073 27.74 38.65 -23.40
N HIS A 1074 26.50 38.72 -22.92
CA HIS A 1074 26.03 37.90 -21.82
C HIS A 1074 26.04 36.40 -22.18
N ALA A 1075 25.57 36.04 -23.38
CA ALA A 1075 25.64 34.68 -23.88
C ALA A 1075 27.10 34.16 -23.96
N LEU A 1076 28.06 34.96 -24.44
CA LEU A 1076 29.48 34.56 -24.46
C LEU A 1076 30.04 34.25 -23.06
N GLN A 1077 29.58 34.97 -22.03
CA GLN A 1077 30.03 34.80 -20.66
C GLN A 1077 29.45 33.55 -19.99
N LEU A 1078 28.21 33.18 -20.34
CA LEU A 1078 27.52 32.01 -19.79
C LEU A 1078 28.00 30.68 -20.40
N GLN A 1079 28.60 30.70 -21.60
CA GLN A 1079 28.93 29.49 -22.36
C GLN A 1079 30.25 28.82 -21.92
N THR A 1080 30.13 27.63 -21.34
CA THR A 1080 31.27 26.82 -20.86
C THR A 1080 31.75 25.78 -21.88
N GLN A 1081 30.94 25.43 -22.88
CA GLN A 1081 31.28 24.41 -23.87
C GLN A 1081 32.05 24.99 -25.08
N PRO A 1082 33.21 24.41 -25.47
CA PRO A 1082 34.04 24.95 -26.55
C PRO A 1082 33.39 24.86 -27.94
N LYS A 1083 32.47 23.90 -28.17
CA LYS A 1083 31.75 23.76 -29.45
C LYS A 1083 30.72 24.88 -29.66
N GLN A 1084 29.88 25.12 -28.65
CA GLN A 1084 28.87 26.18 -28.65
C GLN A 1084 29.52 27.58 -28.66
N HIS A 1085 30.61 27.76 -27.90
CA HIS A 1085 31.39 28.99 -27.95
C HIS A 1085 31.96 29.29 -29.35
N ARG A 1086 32.47 28.28 -30.07
CA ARG A 1086 32.93 28.42 -31.46
C ARG A 1086 31.79 28.74 -32.43
N LEU A 1087 30.61 28.14 -32.25
CA LEU A 1087 29.42 28.43 -33.06
C LEU A 1087 29.00 29.90 -32.89
N LEU A 1088 28.92 30.38 -31.64
CA LEU A 1088 28.54 31.75 -31.33
C LEU A 1088 29.54 32.76 -31.92
N LEU A 1089 30.84 32.49 -31.83
CA LEU A 1089 31.88 33.32 -32.46
C LEU A 1089 31.76 33.33 -34.00
N ARG A 1090 31.34 32.23 -34.64
CA ARG A 1090 31.07 32.19 -36.09
C ARG A 1090 29.86 33.03 -36.46
N ILE A 1091 28.80 32.99 -35.65
CA ILE A 1091 27.60 33.81 -35.83
C ILE A 1091 27.98 35.30 -35.72
N ILE A 1092 28.69 35.68 -34.64
CA ILE A 1092 29.16 37.06 -34.43
C ILE A 1092 30.08 37.50 -35.58
N LYS A 1093 31.00 36.65 -36.01
CA LYS A 1093 31.89 36.95 -37.15
C LYS A 1093 31.07 37.29 -38.40
N ARG A 1094 30.05 36.49 -38.73
CA ARG A 1094 29.18 36.70 -39.90
C ARG A 1094 28.33 37.97 -39.79
N LEU A 1095 27.84 38.29 -38.59
CA LEU A 1095 27.10 39.54 -38.32
C LEU A 1095 27.98 40.79 -38.48
N VAL A 1096 29.25 40.72 -38.07
CA VAL A 1096 30.20 41.84 -38.11
C VAL A 1096 30.87 41.99 -39.47
N SER A 1097 31.09 40.90 -40.21
CA SER A 1097 31.74 40.91 -41.53
C SER A 1097 30.84 41.43 -42.66
N ARG A 1098 29.98 42.42 -42.39
CA ARG A 1098 29.22 43.18 -43.39
C ARG A 1098 30.20 43.86 -44.37
N GLU A 1099 30.61 43.16 -45.42
CA GLU A 1099 31.07 43.81 -46.63
C GLU A 1099 29.86 44.12 -47.52
N PRO A 1100 29.74 45.34 -48.08
CA PRO A 1100 28.72 45.70 -49.06
C PRO A 1100 28.83 44.91 -50.39
N SER A 1101 29.81 44.02 -50.54
CA SER A 1101 30.16 43.32 -51.78
C SER A 1101 29.34 42.04 -52.01
N HIS A 1102 28.69 41.46 -50.98
CA HIS A 1102 28.04 40.16 -51.15
C HIS A 1102 26.68 40.18 -51.86
N LEU A 1103 25.94 41.29 -51.81
CA LEU A 1103 24.73 41.50 -52.63
C LEU A 1103 25.05 41.76 -54.11
N TYR A 1104 26.29 42.19 -54.44
CA TYR A 1104 26.76 42.29 -55.82
C TYR A 1104 27.35 40.96 -56.33
N SER A 1105 27.82 40.07 -55.44
CA SER A 1105 28.46 38.81 -55.85
C SER A 1105 27.51 37.72 -56.32
N ILE A 1106 26.21 37.83 -56.06
CA ILE A 1106 25.19 36.88 -56.56
C ILE A 1106 24.58 37.35 -57.90
N VAL A 1107 24.69 38.63 -58.25
CA VAL A 1107 24.15 39.18 -59.53
C VAL A 1107 25.23 39.36 -60.62
N CYS A 1108 26.52 39.18 -60.32
CA CYS A 1108 27.61 39.34 -61.29
C CYS A 1108 28.27 38.02 -61.76
N TYR A 1109 27.48 36.97 -61.98
CA TYR A 1109 27.88 35.84 -62.83
C TYR A 1109 27.12 35.79 -64.18
N HIS A 1110 26.60 36.94 -64.63
CA HIS A 1110 26.20 37.13 -66.03
C HIS A 1110 26.96 38.30 -66.65
N THR A 1111 28.09 37.98 -67.28
CA THR A 1111 28.58 38.55 -68.55
C THR A 1111 29.95 37.94 -68.91
N SER A 1112 29.92 36.85 -69.66
CA SER A 1112 30.02 37.03 -71.11
C SER A 1112 28.62 37.20 -71.67
#